data_AF-A0A0B6F697-F1
#
_entry.id   AF-A0A0B6F697-F1
#
_cell.length_a   1.000
_cell.length_b   1.000
_cell.length_c   1.000
_cell.angle_alpha   90.00
_cell.angle_beta   90.00
_cell.angle_gamma   90.00
#
_symmetry.space_group_name_H-M   'P 1'
#
loop_
_entity.id
_entity.type
_entity.pdbx_description
1 polymer ?
#
loop_
_entity_poly.entity_id
_entity_poly.type
_entity_poly.pdbx_seq_one_letter_code
_entity_poly.pdbx_strand_id
1 'polypeptide(L)'
;MWRNEDNVTANNSAAYEPVQRILLPKRGEPVDVRMLYLIESEQNRERLSWNDRTSVTIPAGEEASFETYFNAFPAAYWRRWSQLKSIILSMDVEGEANISLYRSKQDGQRIAVANHVVTTGHHEFELPLKNFEDGGLLWFDASAVEDTTLVDAAWCAPHAPNPQLLPDGSEYPAQEKRVAVGIPTFNRPTDAVAALQALAEDPVVDGIIDYVLMPDQGNQHPADEPGYDDAVAHFGERFREFRQGNLGGSGGYSRIMFEALENTDSPYILYMDDDIAIEPDSILRAVQAARYAAKPIIVGGEMLNLQERSQLRTTGERVNRADFMWGAAEHAVYDHDFAKYPLRAIGTKESRLDPKKYDSRALHRRIDVEYNGWWMCLFPRIVAETNGQPLPLFIKWDDTEYSLRAAANGFPTVTWPGAAIWHMAWADKDDAIDWQAYFHLRNRLIVAALYHEGDPRGITRSIFKSTLKHTMCMEYSTMAIQLEAMKDFLAGPDRLFDILESSLPRIAEIRKGYSDAVIIESADQLPAPTGAPGVPTRNIGGRLGKLKKIPWLLKSAKHLVSKEDPAHHEAPQLNLTPEEARWFTLSRVDSATVSTAGGTGVAFRKRDRDLAKELVQSTRELLKEIEDNFDALRAEYRAALPELTSRESWRKVFDAQ
;
A
#
# COMPACT_ATOMS: atom_id res chain seq x y z
N MET A 1 -0.40 35.85 4.41
CA MET A 1 0.85 36.63 4.35
C MET A 1 1.63 36.31 5.61
N TRP A 2 2.52 35.32 5.53
CA TRP A 2 3.31 34.83 6.67
C TRP A 2 4.30 35.91 7.09
N ARG A 3 4.47 36.07 8.41
CA ARG A 3 5.21 37.18 9.04
C ARG A 3 6.62 37.32 8.47
N ASN A 4 6.89 38.48 7.86
CA ASN A 4 8.25 38.95 7.62
C ASN A 4 8.97 39.11 8.96
N GLU A 5 10.18 38.55 9.02
CA GLU A 5 11.17 38.78 10.06
C GLU A 5 11.48 40.28 10.14
N ASP A 6 11.10 40.92 11.25
CA ASP A 6 11.80 42.04 11.91
C ASP A 6 10.84 42.77 12.87
N ASN A 7 10.81 42.30 14.13
CA ASN A 7 10.75 43.14 15.34
C ASN A 7 10.75 42.24 16.58
N VAL A 8 11.95 42.06 17.14
CA VAL A 8 12.18 41.35 18.41
C VAL A 8 11.79 42.26 19.57
N THR A 9 10.67 41.96 20.21
CA THR A 9 10.45 42.27 21.63
C THR A 9 10.19 40.96 22.37
N ALA A 10 11.03 40.73 23.39
CA ALA A 10 11.21 39.46 24.07
C ALA A 10 9.94 38.90 24.74
N ASN A 11 9.46 37.78 24.19
CA ASN A 11 8.96 36.61 24.91
C ASN A 11 9.32 35.40 24.04
N ASN A 12 10.45 34.76 24.35
CA ASN A 12 10.95 33.58 23.64
C ASN A 12 10.08 32.36 24.01
N SER A 13 9.04 32.07 23.23
CA SER A 13 8.66 30.67 22.98
C SER A 13 9.29 30.30 21.65
N ALA A 14 10.26 29.38 21.65
CA ALA A 14 10.70 28.78 20.40
C ALA A 14 9.52 27.99 19.85
N ALA A 15 8.98 28.37 18.69
CA ALA A 15 7.89 27.63 18.07
C ALA A 15 8.35 26.19 17.83
N TYR A 16 7.70 25.22 18.49
CA TYR A 16 8.04 23.81 18.33
C TYR A 16 7.77 23.34 16.90
N GLU A 17 8.60 22.43 16.40
CA GLU A 17 8.47 21.95 15.02
C GLU A 17 7.32 20.93 14.90
N PRO A 18 6.30 21.16 14.05
CA PRO A 18 5.21 20.20 13.85
C PRO A 18 5.72 18.91 13.22
N VAL A 19 5.34 17.76 13.79
CA VAL A 19 5.55 16.44 13.19
C VAL A 19 4.27 15.85 12.59
N GLN A 20 3.11 16.35 13.01
CA GLN A 20 1.79 15.98 12.51
C GLN A 20 0.81 17.12 12.80
N ARG A 21 0.24 17.73 11.76
CA ARG A 21 -0.79 18.76 11.93
C ARG A 21 -2.15 18.10 12.23
N ILE A 22 -3.00 18.82 12.96
CA ILE A 22 -4.41 18.47 13.11
C ILE A 22 -5.14 19.04 11.90
N LEU A 23 -5.77 18.18 11.13
CA LEU A 23 -6.38 18.51 9.86
C LEU A 23 -7.89 18.30 9.89
N LEU A 24 -8.57 19.05 9.05
CA LEU A 24 -9.97 18.88 8.75
C LEU A 24 -10.17 18.40 7.31
N PRO A 25 -11.29 17.72 7.04
CA PRO A 25 -11.60 17.24 5.71
C PRO A 25 -11.87 18.43 4.79
N LYS A 26 -11.56 18.27 3.49
CA LYS A 26 -11.92 19.25 2.47
C LYS A 26 -13.43 19.52 2.50
N ARG A 27 -13.84 20.72 2.11
CA ARG A 27 -15.27 21.06 1.97
C ARG A 27 -15.93 20.13 0.96
N GLY A 28 -17.12 19.64 1.31
CA GLY A 28 -17.89 18.73 0.46
C GLY A 28 -17.60 17.25 0.69
N GLU A 29 -16.61 16.89 1.50
CA GLU A 29 -16.32 15.49 1.80
C GLU A 29 -17.52 14.78 2.48
N PRO A 30 -17.83 13.53 2.12
CA PRO A 30 -18.91 12.77 2.72
C PRO A 30 -18.57 12.37 4.18
N VAL A 31 -19.60 12.06 4.97
CA VAL A 31 -19.47 11.89 6.43
C VAL A 31 -18.51 10.77 6.80
N ASP A 32 -18.51 9.67 6.05
CA ASP A 32 -17.57 8.55 6.17
C ASP A 32 -16.11 9.00 6.05
N VAL A 33 -15.77 9.87 5.11
CA VAL A 33 -14.42 10.43 4.97
C VAL A 33 -14.10 11.40 6.12
N ARG A 34 -15.07 12.19 6.59
CA ARG A 34 -14.86 13.11 7.73
C ARG A 34 -14.47 12.39 9.01
N MET A 35 -14.96 11.16 9.21
CA MET A 35 -14.63 10.31 10.36
C MET A 35 -13.14 9.96 10.45
N LEU A 36 -12.36 10.14 9.37
CA LEU A 36 -10.91 10.02 9.40
C LEU A 36 -10.21 11.21 10.10
N TYR A 37 -10.92 12.33 10.29
CA TYR A 37 -10.37 13.58 10.82
C TYR A 37 -11.01 13.97 12.16
N LEU A 38 -12.34 13.94 12.26
CA LEU A 38 -13.03 14.30 13.50
C LEU A 38 -14.29 13.48 13.70
N ILE A 39 -14.67 13.30 14.96
CA ILE A 39 -15.91 12.67 15.38
C ILE A 39 -16.70 13.70 16.20
N GLU A 40 -17.83 14.14 15.65
CA GLU A 40 -18.81 14.97 16.37
C GLU A 40 -19.57 14.09 17.37
N SER A 41 -19.83 14.58 18.60
CA SER A 41 -20.65 13.84 19.56
C SER A 41 -22.08 13.68 19.03
N GLU A 42 -22.67 12.49 19.20
CA GLU A 42 -24.08 12.24 18.83
C GLU A 42 -25.07 13.09 19.64
N GLN A 43 -24.62 13.67 20.76
CA GLN A 43 -25.42 14.57 21.58
C GLN A 43 -25.39 16.01 21.07
N ASN A 44 -24.56 16.30 20.07
CA ASN A 44 -24.46 17.65 19.55
C ASN A 44 -25.76 18.10 18.90
N ARG A 45 -26.16 19.34 19.14
CA ARG A 45 -27.37 19.95 18.57
C ARG A 45 -27.09 20.72 17.30
N GLU A 46 -25.87 21.24 17.20
CA GLU A 46 -25.34 21.96 16.06
C GLU A 46 -24.11 21.27 15.49
N ARG A 47 -23.88 21.44 14.19
CA ARG A 47 -22.68 20.90 13.54
C ARG A 47 -21.51 21.82 13.78
N LEU A 48 -20.33 21.22 13.89
CA LEU A 48 -19.08 21.95 13.80
C LEU A 48 -18.94 22.60 12.41
N SER A 49 -18.19 23.70 12.34
CA SER A 49 -17.93 24.41 11.08
C SER A 49 -16.46 24.72 10.89
N TRP A 50 -16.01 24.77 9.63
CA TRP A 50 -14.65 25.13 9.25
C TRP A 50 -14.62 25.80 7.87
N ASN A 51 -13.68 26.72 7.70
CA ASN A 51 -13.47 27.46 6.45
C ASN A 51 -12.23 27.01 5.68
N ASP A 52 -11.22 26.52 6.40
CA ASP A 52 -9.99 25.94 5.87
C ASP A 52 -9.76 24.55 6.50
N ARG A 53 -8.55 23.99 6.33
CA ARG A 53 -8.20 22.65 6.79
C ARG A 53 -7.54 22.62 8.17
N THR A 54 -7.28 23.76 8.82
CA THR A 54 -6.55 23.84 10.09
C THR A 54 -7.30 24.60 11.19
N SER A 55 -8.51 25.07 10.92
CA SER A 55 -9.37 25.75 11.89
C SER A 55 -10.76 25.12 11.99
N VAL A 56 -11.22 24.82 13.21
CA VAL A 56 -12.58 24.32 13.48
C VAL A 56 -13.26 25.14 14.56
N THR A 57 -14.48 25.58 14.29
CA THR A 57 -15.36 26.20 15.27
C THR A 57 -16.33 25.16 15.83
N ILE A 58 -16.33 25.05 17.15
CA ILE A 58 -17.18 24.18 17.98
C ILE A 58 -18.21 25.08 18.68
N PRO A 59 -19.52 24.93 18.41
CA PRO A 59 -20.55 25.74 19.06
C PRO A 59 -20.62 25.51 20.58
N ALA A 60 -21.12 26.50 21.31
CA ALA A 60 -21.25 26.44 22.76
C ALA A 60 -22.01 25.19 23.24
N GLY A 61 -21.41 24.43 24.14
CA GLY A 61 -21.98 23.20 24.69
C GLY A 61 -21.79 21.95 23.84
N GLU A 62 -21.15 22.06 22.67
CA GLU A 62 -20.88 20.94 21.76
C GLU A 62 -19.49 20.34 21.98
N GLU A 63 -19.31 19.09 21.53
CA GLU A 63 -18.06 18.34 21.69
C GLU A 63 -17.55 17.75 20.38
N ALA A 64 -16.23 17.75 20.24
CA ALA A 64 -15.52 17.12 19.13
C ALA A 64 -14.38 16.25 19.64
N SER A 65 -14.24 15.08 19.03
CA SER A 65 -13.11 14.19 19.30
C SER A 65 -12.18 14.07 18.11
N PHE A 66 -10.89 14.11 18.41
CA PHE A 66 -9.81 13.90 17.45
C PHE A 66 -9.16 12.52 17.60
N GLU A 67 -9.89 11.57 18.20
CA GLU A 67 -9.55 10.13 18.21
C GLU A 67 -9.81 9.50 16.84
N THR A 68 -9.09 9.98 15.83
CA THR A 68 -9.31 9.66 14.42
C THR A 68 -8.02 9.31 13.71
N TYR A 69 -8.14 8.72 12.54
CA TYR A 69 -7.01 8.21 11.77
C TYR A 69 -5.93 9.27 11.49
N PHE A 70 -6.33 10.47 11.05
CA PHE A 70 -5.38 11.54 10.74
C PHE A 70 -4.97 12.41 11.93
N ASN A 71 -5.75 12.49 13.00
CA ASN A 71 -5.48 13.45 14.08
C ASN A 71 -4.99 12.82 15.40
N ALA A 72 -5.24 11.52 15.62
CA ALA A 72 -4.59 10.80 16.69
C ALA A 72 -3.10 10.62 16.38
N PHE A 73 -2.25 10.76 17.40
CA PHE A 73 -0.81 10.61 17.28
C PHE A 73 -0.39 9.16 17.54
N PRO A 74 0.34 8.51 16.62
CA PRO A 74 0.76 7.10 16.73
C PRO A 74 1.92 6.92 17.73
N ALA A 75 1.65 7.19 19.01
CA ALA A 75 2.65 7.32 20.07
C ALA A 75 3.60 6.11 20.20
N ALA A 76 3.10 4.89 19.98
CA ALA A 76 3.93 3.68 20.03
C ALA A 76 4.99 3.60 18.93
N TYR A 77 4.72 4.14 17.74
CA TYR A 77 5.66 4.16 16.62
C TYR A 77 6.77 5.18 16.89
N TRP A 78 6.39 6.40 17.30
CA TRP A 78 7.33 7.43 17.72
C TRP A 78 8.22 6.97 18.87
N ARG A 79 7.64 6.32 19.89
CA ARG A 79 8.42 5.78 21.01
C ARG A 79 9.45 4.72 20.57
N ARG A 80 9.07 3.85 19.62
CA ARG A 80 9.89 2.71 19.19
C ARG A 80 11.02 3.12 18.26
N TRP A 81 10.75 4.06 17.35
CA TRP A 81 11.60 4.32 16.19
C TRP A 81 12.28 5.68 16.23
N SER A 82 11.75 6.64 17.00
CA SER A 82 12.32 7.99 17.09
C SER A 82 13.21 8.20 18.32
N GLN A 83 13.92 9.32 18.31
CA GLN A 83 14.68 9.83 19.45
C GLN A 83 13.82 10.56 20.50
N LEU A 84 12.53 10.78 20.24
CA LEU A 84 11.64 11.54 21.12
C LEU A 84 11.26 10.77 22.38
N LYS A 85 11.17 11.49 23.51
CA LYS A 85 10.70 10.96 24.82
C LYS A 85 9.36 11.52 25.25
N SER A 86 8.96 12.64 24.66
CA SER A 86 7.69 13.33 24.82
C SER A 86 7.27 13.93 23.48
N ILE A 87 6.01 14.32 23.40
CA ILE A 87 5.43 15.08 22.28
C ILE A 87 4.62 16.24 22.86
N ILE A 88 4.54 17.36 22.14
CA ILE A 88 3.78 18.53 22.56
C ILE A 88 2.54 18.65 21.69
N LEU A 89 1.35 18.73 22.28
CA LEU A 89 0.17 19.22 21.57
C LEU A 89 0.16 20.74 21.68
N SER A 90 0.29 21.44 20.57
CA SER A 90 0.26 22.91 20.49
C SER A 90 -0.98 23.34 19.71
N MET A 91 -1.66 24.39 20.15
CA MET A 91 -2.83 24.95 19.45
C MET A 91 -3.11 26.39 19.87
N ASP A 92 -3.71 27.16 18.96
CA ASP A 92 -4.35 28.44 19.28
C ASP A 92 -5.84 28.23 19.52
N VAL A 93 -6.38 28.92 20.52
CA VAL A 93 -7.79 28.87 20.89
C VAL A 93 -8.35 30.28 20.84
N GLU A 94 -9.55 30.42 20.30
CA GLU A 94 -10.38 31.63 20.36
C GLU A 94 -11.73 31.25 21.00
N GLY A 95 -12.01 31.74 22.21
CA GLY A 95 -13.15 31.33 23.03
C GLY A 95 -12.71 30.58 24.29
N GLU A 96 -13.62 29.81 24.88
CA GLU A 96 -13.35 28.99 26.07
C GLU A 96 -13.81 27.54 25.85
N ALA A 97 -12.89 26.59 26.03
CA ALA A 97 -13.16 25.16 25.91
C ALA A 97 -12.42 24.36 26.98
N ASN A 98 -12.88 23.13 27.21
CA ASN A 98 -12.15 22.12 27.95
C ASN A 98 -11.47 21.16 26.97
N ILE A 99 -10.13 21.14 27.00
CA ILE A 99 -9.31 20.19 26.23
C ILE A 99 -8.98 19.00 27.12
N SER A 100 -9.47 17.83 26.72
CA SER A 100 -9.25 16.56 27.42
C SER A 100 -8.25 15.71 26.67
N LEU A 101 -7.12 15.39 27.30
CA LEU A 101 -6.03 14.62 26.71
C LEU A 101 -6.15 13.15 27.10
N TYR A 102 -6.03 12.28 26.11
CA TYR A 102 -6.21 10.84 26.30
C TYR A 102 -5.07 10.05 25.68
N ARG A 103 -4.95 8.82 26.17
CA ARG A 103 -4.17 7.78 25.52
C ARG A 103 -4.90 6.45 25.51
N SER A 104 -4.49 5.56 24.63
CA SER A 104 -4.91 4.15 24.68
C SER A 104 -3.78 3.25 25.16
N LYS A 105 -4.13 2.08 25.70
CA LYS A 105 -3.21 0.92 25.76
C LYS A 105 -3.16 0.22 24.40
N GLN A 106 -2.31 -0.81 24.27
CA GLN A 106 -2.22 -1.64 23.06
C GLN A 106 -3.53 -2.35 22.67
N ASP A 107 -4.45 -2.55 23.62
CA ASP A 107 -5.76 -3.17 23.40
C ASP A 107 -6.88 -2.15 23.16
N GLY A 108 -6.54 -0.87 22.98
CA GLY A 108 -7.49 0.22 22.75
C GLY A 108 -8.16 0.77 24.01
N GLN A 109 -7.88 0.24 25.20
CA GLN A 109 -8.46 0.79 26.44
C GLN A 109 -8.04 2.24 26.65
N ARG A 110 -9.00 3.17 26.61
CA ARG A 110 -8.83 4.60 26.87
C ARG A 110 -8.43 4.89 28.32
N ILE A 111 -7.50 5.83 28.50
CA ILE A 111 -7.02 6.38 29.77
C ILE A 111 -6.96 7.90 29.64
N ALA A 112 -7.60 8.61 30.57
CA ALA A 112 -7.45 10.06 30.69
C ALA A 112 -6.05 10.42 31.19
N VAL A 113 -5.42 11.41 30.56
CA VAL A 113 -4.09 11.91 30.90
C VAL A 113 -4.19 13.21 31.67
N ALA A 114 -4.90 14.19 31.13
CA ALA A 114 -5.13 15.49 31.75
C ALA A 114 -6.36 16.17 31.14
N ASN A 115 -6.94 17.15 31.85
CA ASN A 115 -8.01 18.00 31.36
C ASN A 115 -7.64 19.46 31.67
N HIS A 116 -7.80 20.33 30.69
CA HIS A 116 -7.41 21.74 30.78
C HIS A 116 -8.55 22.62 30.29
N VAL A 117 -9.04 23.51 31.15
CA VAL A 117 -9.87 24.64 30.71
C VAL A 117 -8.94 25.68 30.10
N VAL A 118 -9.15 25.95 28.81
CA VAL A 118 -8.37 26.90 28.03
C VAL A 118 -9.26 28.05 27.61
N THR A 119 -8.67 29.25 27.56
CA THR A 119 -9.31 30.47 27.05
C THR A 119 -8.52 30.99 25.87
N THR A 120 -8.97 32.08 25.24
CA THR A 120 -8.30 32.67 24.08
C THR A 120 -6.79 32.84 24.28
N GLY A 121 -6.00 32.23 23.39
CA GLY A 121 -4.53 32.27 23.43
C GLY A 121 -3.87 31.01 22.90
N HIS A 122 -2.54 30.98 22.99
CA HIS A 122 -1.70 29.84 22.61
C HIS A 122 -1.53 28.87 23.78
N HIS A 123 -1.72 27.58 23.53
CA HIS A 123 -1.64 26.52 24.54
C HIS A 123 -0.74 25.37 24.09
N GLU A 124 0.02 24.83 25.04
CA GLU A 124 0.95 23.73 24.81
C GLU A 124 0.84 22.69 25.92
N PHE A 125 0.79 21.41 25.53
CA PHE A 125 0.67 20.28 26.46
C PHE A 125 1.74 19.22 26.15
N GLU A 126 2.75 19.11 27.00
CA GLU A 126 3.78 18.09 26.86
C GLU A 126 3.34 16.73 27.44
N LEU A 127 3.42 15.68 26.63
CA LEU A 127 2.91 14.34 26.92
C LEU A 127 4.03 13.29 26.80
N PRO A 128 4.30 12.48 27.84
CA PRO A 128 5.40 11.52 27.82
C PRO A 128 5.07 10.27 26.98
N LEU A 129 6.03 9.80 26.18
CA LEU A 129 5.91 8.60 25.35
C LEU A 129 6.26 7.29 26.08
N LYS A 130 6.60 7.34 27.38
CA LYS A 130 7.11 6.16 28.11
C LYS A 130 6.16 4.95 28.16
N ASN A 131 4.85 5.18 28.09
CA ASN A 131 3.80 4.18 28.31
C ASN A 131 3.29 3.48 27.02
N PHE A 132 4.06 3.49 25.93
CA PHE A 132 3.63 2.99 24.61
C PHE A 132 4.60 1.93 24.01
N GLU A 133 5.08 0.97 24.82
CA GLU A 133 6.07 -0.03 24.37
C GLU A 133 5.57 -0.90 23.21
N ASP A 134 4.35 -1.41 23.33
CA ASP A 134 3.74 -2.42 22.43
C ASP A 134 2.50 -1.90 21.69
N GLY A 135 2.06 -0.67 21.99
CA GLY A 135 0.94 -0.04 21.34
C GLY A 135 0.41 1.19 22.07
N GLY A 136 -0.48 1.88 21.39
CA GLY A 136 -1.30 2.98 21.90
C GLY A 136 -1.11 4.28 21.13
N LEU A 137 -2.16 5.10 21.19
CA LEU A 137 -2.28 6.40 20.55
C LEU A 137 -2.40 7.50 21.60
N LEU A 138 -2.09 8.74 21.23
CA LEU A 138 -2.45 9.95 21.95
C LEU A 138 -3.47 10.73 21.14
N TRP A 139 -4.45 11.35 21.78
CA TRP A 139 -5.40 12.26 21.13
C TRP A 139 -5.97 13.25 22.15
N PHE A 140 -6.77 14.19 21.66
CA PHE A 140 -7.53 15.09 22.50
C PHE A 140 -9.00 15.15 22.06
N ASP A 141 -9.87 15.49 23.02
CA ASP A 141 -11.26 15.88 22.77
C ASP A 141 -11.42 17.33 23.24
N ALA A 142 -12.27 18.10 22.56
CA ALA A 142 -12.57 19.48 22.88
C ALA A 142 -14.08 19.64 23.15
N SER A 143 -14.41 20.13 24.34
CA SER A 143 -15.79 20.46 24.73
C SER A 143 -15.90 21.96 24.92
N ALA A 144 -16.69 22.63 24.08
CA ALA A 144 -16.81 24.09 24.06
C ALA A 144 -17.71 24.60 25.19
N VAL A 145 -17.23 25.60 25.95
CA VAL A 145 -18.02 26.29 26.99
C VAL A 145 -18.83 27.42 26.35
N GLU A 146 -18.19 28.17 25.46
CA GLU A 146 -18.79 29.12 24.52
C GLU A 146 -18.36 28.78 23.09
N ASP A 147 -18.89 29.46 22.08
CA ASP A 147 -18.45 29.27 20.69
C ASP A 147 -16.92 29.41 20.61
N THR A 148 -16.24 28.30 20.29
CA THR A 148 -14.79 28.22 20.37
C THR A 148 -14.19 27.76 19.06
N THR A 149 -13.17 28.47 18.58
CA THR A 149 -12.38 28.08 17.41
C THR A 149 -11.03 27.55 17.86
N LEU A 150 -10.69 26.33 17.40
CA LEU A 150 -9.35 25.78 17.50
C LEU A 150 -8.62 26.06 16.20
N VAL A 151 -7.42 26.63 16.26
CA VAL A 151 -6.63 27.04 15.10
C VAL A 151 -5.23 26.45 15.20
N ASP A 152 -4.70 25.99 14.06
CA ASP A 152 -3.31 25.55 13.87
C ASP A 152 -2.83 24.54 14.92
N ALA A 153 -3.73 23.64 15.33
CA ALA A 153 -3.39 22.58 16.26
C ALA A 153 -2.41 21.57 15.61
N ALA A 154 -1.39 21.13 16.35
CA ALA A 154 -0.42 20.16 15.87
C ALA A 154 0.25 19.38 17.01
N TRP A 155 0.70 18.17 16.68
CA TRP A 155 1.69 17.44 17.45
C TRP A 155 3.08 17.91 17.04
N CYS A 156 3.85 18.42 17.99
CA CYS A 156 5.15 19.04 17.77
C CYS A 156 6.26 18.36 18.59
N ALA A 157 7.45 18.31 18.00
CA ALA A 157 8.63 17.78 18.68
C ALA A 157 9.16 18.80 19.71
N PRO A 158 9.55 18.36 20.92
CA PRO A 158 10.06 19.25 21.97
C PRO A 158 11.47 19.79 21.71
N HIS A 159 12.17 19.27 20.69
CA HIS A 159 13.51 19.70 20.30
C HIS A 159 13.75 19.40 18.82
N ALA A 160 14.78 20.01 18.23
CA ALA A 160 15.26 19.71 16.88
C ALA A 160 15.76 18.24 16.77
N PRO A 161 15.79 17.63 15.56
CA PRO A 161 16.34 16.29 15.40
C PRO A 161 17.84 16.27 15.70
N ASN A 162 18.31 15.27 16.46
CA ASN A 162 19.73 14.99 16.66
C ASN A 162 20.24 13.95 15.64
N PRO A 163 21.58 13.72 15.56
CA PRO A 163 22.15 12.67 14.72
C PRO A 163 21.58 11.28 15.00
N GLN A 164 21.52 10.46 13.96
CA GLN A 164 21.01 9.09 13.99
C GLN A 164 22.18 8.10 14.05
N LEU A 165 21.96 6.92 14.62
CA LEU A 165 22.99 5.88 14.70
C LEU A 165 22.91 4.94 13.49
N LEU A 166 24.02 4.82 12.76
CA LEU A 166 24.18 3.85 11.68
C LEU A 166 24.42 2.43 12.22
N PRO A 167 24.20 1.39 11.39
CA PRO A 167 24.41 0.00 11.78
C PRO A 167 25.84 -0.30 12.29
N ASP A 168 26.84 0.41 11.80
CA ASP A 168 28.26 0.29 12.20
C ASP A 168 28.61 1.08 13.49
N GLY A 169 27.64 1.80 14.06
CA GLY A 169 27.80 2.63 15.26
C GLY A 169 28.27 4.06 15.01
N SER A 170 28.50 4.45 13.76
CA SER A 170 28.80 5.84 13.40
C SER A 170 27.54 6.73 13.44
N GLU A 171 27.74 8.05 13.52
CA GLU A 171 26.65 9.03 13.53
C GLU A 171 26.35 9.53 12.13
N TYR A 172 25.08 9.52 11.75
CA TYR A 172 24.55 10.17 10.56
C TYR A 172 23.90 11.50 10.96
N PRO A 173 24.33 12.65 10.42
CA PRO A 173 23.83 13.95 10.86
C PRO A 173 22.33 14.10 10.60
N ALA A 174 21.67 14.90 11.44
CA ALA A 174 20.28 15.27 11.21
C ALA A 174 20.12 15.97 9.86
N GLN A 175 19.17 15.52 9.07
CA GLN A 175 18.95 16.04 7.72
C GLN A 175 17.92 17.16 7.70
N GLU A 176 18.02 18.01 6.67
CA GLU A 176 17.05 19.05 6.41
C GLU A 176 15.68 18.47 6.05
N LYS A 177 14.63 19.27 6.27
CA LYS A 177 13.25 18.92 5.94
C LYS A 177 12.98 19.19 4.45
N ARG A 178 13.63 18.42 3.58
CA ARG A 178 13.53 18.48 2.12
C ARG A 178 13.35 17.09 1.52
N VAL A 179 12.53 16.94 0.49
CA VAL A 179 12.28 15.62 -0.14
C VAL A 179 12.16 15.74 -1.66
N ALA A 180 12.76 14.79 -2.38
CA ALA A 180 12.46 14.56 -3.80
C ALA A 180 11.30 13.59 -3.90
N VAL A 181 10.16 14.03 -4.43
CA VAL A 181 8.98 13.21 -4.68
C VAL A 181 9.07 12.62 -6.07
N GLY A 182 8.86 11.32 -6.21
CA GLY A 182 8.87 10.65 -7.51
C GLY A 182 7.52 10.00 -7.81
N ILE A 183 7.00 10.25 -9.02
CA ILE A 183 5.72 9.74 -9.50
C ILE A 183 5.96 9.14 -10.90
N PRO A 184 6.12 7.81 -11.05
CA PRO A 184 6.13 7.20 -12.36
C PRO A 184 4.72 7.21 -12.94
N THR A 185 4.59 7.41 -14.25
CA THR A 185 3.29 7.38 -14.92
C THR A 185 3.32 6.56 -16.21
N PHE A 186 2.18 5.93 -16.52
CA PHE A 186 1.99 5.18 -17.76
C PHE A 186 0.54 5.31 -18.25
N ASN A 187 0.32 6.13 -19.28
CA ASN A 187 -0.99 6.31 -19.94
C ASN A 187 -2.15 6.67 -18.98
N ARG A 188 -1.84 7.47 -17.96
CA ARG A 188 -2.81 8.05 -17.01
C ARG A 188 -2.58 9.55 -16.84
N PRO A 189 -2.58 10.31 -17.93
CA PRO A 189 -2.09 11.68 -17.90
C PRO A 189 -2.97 12.57 -16.99
N THR A 190 -4.30 12.33 -16.95
CA THR A 190 -5.21 13.07 -16.05
C THR A 190 -4.92 12.81 -14.57
N ASP A 191 -4.63 11.55 -14.19
CA ASP A 191 -4.31 11.18 -12.80
C ASP A 191 -2.95 11.81 -12.39
N ALA A 192 -1.96 11.76 -13.29
CA ALA A 192 -0.65 12.38 -13.08
C ALA A 192 -0.75 13.90 -12.84
N VAL A 193 -1.56 14.62 -13.62
CA VAL A 193 -1.79 16.07 -13.40
C VAL A 193 -2.51 16.32 -12.08
N ALA A 194 -3.49 15.50 -11.71
CA ALA A 194 -4.18 15.63 -10.42
C ALA A 194 -3.22 15.42 -9.23
N ALA A 195 -2.29 14.47 -9.34
CA ALA A 195 -1.26 14.25 -8.34
C ALA A 195 -0.32 15.46 -8.21
N LEU A 196 0.14 16.04 -9.32
CA LEU A 196 0.96 17.27 -9.32
C LEU A 196 0.24 18.44 -8.64
N GLN A 197 -1.04 18.64 -8.97
CA GLN A 197 -1.85 19.68 -8.34
C GLN A 197 -1.97 19.45 -6.83
N ALA A 198 -2.23 18.22 -6.39
CA ALA A 198 -2.35 17.88 -4.98
C ALA A 198 -1.06 18.14 -4.18
N LEU A 199 0.12 17.95 -4.79
CA LEU A 199 1.41 18.30 -4.16
C LEU A 199 1.57 19.81 -3.92
N ALA A 200 0.95 20.65 -4.75
CA ALA A 200 1.00 22.11 -4.68
C ALA A 200 -0.08 22.73 -3.77
N GLU A 201 -1.09 21.96 -3.36
CA GLU A 201 -2.26 22.47 -2.64
C GLU A 201 -1.95 22.98 -1.22
N ASP A 202 -0.98 22.38 -0.54
CA ASP A 202 -0.63 22.69 0.84
C ASP A 202 0.73 23.41 0.91
N PRO A 203 0.78 24.72 1.23
CA PRO A 203 2.03 25.49 1.23
C PRO A 203 3.11 24.97 2.18
N VAL A 204 2.73 24.28 3.27
CA VAL A 204 3.71 23.69 4.20
C VAL A 204 4.40 22.50 3.57
N VAL A 205 3.66 21.73 2.76
CA VAL A 205 4.16 20.53 2.08
C VAL A 205 4.91 20.92 0.82
N ASP A 206 4.38 21.84 0.02
CA ASP A 206 5.09 22.41 -1.14
C ASP A 206 6.46 22.96 -0.73
N GLY A 207 6.54 23.66 0.40
CA GLY A 207 7.79 24.21 0.93
C GLY A 207 8.85 23.17 1.38
N ILE A 208 8.50 21.90 1.51
CA ILE A 208 9.46 20.81 1.80
C ILE A 208 9.78 19.96 0.55
N ILE A 209 9.04 20.12 -0.54
CA ILE A 209 9.28 19.41 -1.80
C ILE A 209 10.40 20.13 -2.55
N ASP A 210 11.53 19.45 -2.64
CA ASP A 210 12.75 19.94 -3.29
C ASP A 210 12.69 19.70 -4.79
N TYR A 211 12.21 18.51 -5.18
CA TYR A 211 12.02 18.10 -6.57
C TYR A 211 10.76 17.24 -6.72
N VAL A 212 10.16 17.31 -7.91
CA VAL A 212 9.15 16.38 -8.39
C VAL A 212 9.70 15.69 -9.64
N LEU A 213 9.98 14.40 -9.54
CA LEU A 213 10.63 13.58 -10.56
C LEU A 213 9.58 12.65 -11.21
N MET A 214 9.30 12.83 -12.49
CA MET A 214 8.24 12.10 -13.18
C MET A 214 8.77 11.30 -14.37
N PRO A 215 9.08 10.01 -14.19
CA PRO A 215 9.28 9.10 -15.30
C PRO A 215 7.97 8.88 -16.06
N ASP A 216 7.88 9.42 -17.26
CA ASP A 216 6.76 9.19 -18.18
C ASP A 216 7.11 8.01 -19.11
N GLN A 217 6.47 6.88 -18.84
CA GLN A 217 6.71 5.62 -19.54
C GLN A 217 5.66 5.34 -20.64
N GLY A 218 4.73 6.27 -20.84
CA GLY A 218 3.57 6.12 -21.70
C GLY A 218 3.74 6.72 -23.09
N ASN A 219 2.66 6.64 -23.86
CA ASN A 219 2.46 7.37 -25.12
C ASN A 219 1.27 8.33 -25.07
N GLN A 220 0.58 8.42 -23.93
CA GLN A 220 -0.37 9.47 -23.59
C GLN A 220 0.27 10.29 -22.46
N HIS A 221 0.71 11.50 -22.80
CA HIS A 221 1.60 12.27 -21.93
C HIS A 221 0.81 13.22 -21.03
N PRO A 222 1.20 13.42 -19.75
CA PRO A 222 0.62 14.44 -18.89
C PRO A 222 0.70 15.85 -19.49
N ALA A 223 1.72 16.10 -20.32
CA ALA A 223 1.91 17.34 -21.06
C ALA A 223 0.74 17.70 -22.00
N ASP A 224 -0.10 16.73 -22.38
CA ASP A 224 -1.26 16.94 -23.25
C ASP A 224 -2.56 17.23 -22.46
N GLU A 225 -2.52 17.22 -21.12
CA GLU A 225 -3.70 17.38 -20.26
C GLU A 225 -3.88 18.80 -19.69
N PRO A 226 -5.13 19.26 -19.51
CA PRO A 226 -5.40 20.54 -18.87
C PRO A 226 -4.82 20.63 -17.45
N GLY A 227 -4.15 21.74 -17.15
CA GLY A 227 -3.57 22.01 -15.83
C GLY A 227 -2.12 21.54 -15.66
N TYR A 228 -1.55 20.81 -16.62
CA TYR A 228 -0.13 20.46 -16.62
C TYR A 228 0.77 21.70 -16.66
N ASP A 229 0.51 22.63 -17.60
CA ASP A 229 1.30 23.87 -17.73
C ASP A 229 1.30 24.69 -16.43
N ASP A 230 0.17 24.75 -15.74
CA ASP A 230 0.04 25.45 -14.45
C ASP A 230 0.87 24.75 -13.35
N ALA A 231 0.84 23.41 -13.30
CA ALA A 231 1.64 22.63 -12.36
C ALA A 231 3.15 22.77 -12.62
N VAL A 232 3.58 22.70 -13.90
CA VAL A 232 4.97 22.91 -14.29
C VAL A 232 5.41 24.34 -13.97
N ALA A 233 4.58 25.35 -14.24
CA ALA A 233 4.87 26.73 -13.89
C ALA A 233 5.00 26.95 -12.38
N HIS A 234 4.18 26.26 -11.57
CA HIS A 234 4.25 26.32 -10.11
C HIS A 234 5.55 25.72 -9.55
N PHE A 235 5.94 24.52 -9.99
CA PHE A 235 7.16 23.87 -9.50
C PHE A 235 8.43 24.44 -10.13
N GLY A 236 8.36 24.98 -11.34
CA GLY A 236 9.49 25.53 -12.08
C GLY A 236 10.61 24.51 -12.25
N GLU A 237 11.84 24.89 -11.91
CA GLU A 237 13.03 24.02 -12.01
C GLU A 237 13.00 22.79 -11.09
N ARG A 238 12.08 22.76 -10.11
CA ARG A 238 11.89 21.61 -9.21
C ARG A 238 11.22 20.44 -9.92
N PHE A 239 10.41 20.68 -10.96
CA PHE A 239 9.76 19.62 -11.71
C PHE A 239 10.66 19.13 -12.86
N ARG A 240 10.83 17.80 -12.96
CA ARG A 240 11.61 17.16 -14.02
C ARG A 240 10.85 15.94 -14.54
N GLU A 241 10.45 16.01 -15.81
CA GLU A 241 9.86 14.91 -16.56
C GLU A 241 10.96 14.11 -17.29
N PHE A 242 10.87 12.79 -17.24
CA PHE A 242 11.79 11.87 -17.89
C PHE A 242 11.04 10.90 -18.79
N ARG A 243 10.98 11.20 -20.08
CA ARG A 243 10.34 10.30 -21.06
C ARG A 243 11.23 9.09 -21.33
N GLN A 244 10.64 7.91 -21.24
CA GLN A 244 11.39 6.66 -21.30
C GLN A 244 10.47 5.51 -21.76
N GLY A 245 11.02 4.35 -22.14
CA GLY A 245 10.23 3.17 -22.52
C GLY A 245 9.47 2.55 -21.34
N ASN A 246 8.53 1.64 -21.61
CA ASN A 246 7.80 0.97 -20.54
C ASN A 246 8.67 -0.09 -19.84
N LEU A 247 9.30 0.31 -18.74
CA LEU A 247 10.09 -0.56 -17.88
C LEU A 247 9.33 -1.04 -16.63
N GLY A 248 8.01 -0.84 -16.61
CA GLY A 248 7.13 -1.15 -15.50
C GLY A 248 7.38 -0.27 -14.26
N GLY A 249 6.82 -0.68 -13.13
CA GLY A 249 7.03 -0.02 -11.84
C GLY A 249 8.51 -0.01 -11.45
N SER A 250 9.21 -1.14 -11.56
CA SER A 250 10.60 -1.23 -11.14
C SER A 250 11.51 -0.25 -11.89
N GLY A 251 11.29 -0.07 -13.19
CA GLY A 251 12.06 0.89 -13.99
C GLY A 251 11.68 2.35 -13.74
N GLY A 252 10.39 2.65 -13.52
CA GLY A 252 9.96 3.98 -13.13
C GLY A 252 10.55 4.42 -11.78
N TYR A 253 10.41 3.59 -10.75
CA TYR A 253 10.99 3.86 -9.43
C TYR A 253 12.53 3.85 -9.46
N SER A 254 13.16 2.97 -10.24
CA SER A 254 14.61 3.02 -10.45
C SER A 254 15.04 4.34 -11.08
N ARG A 255 14.29 4.87 -12.06
CA ARG A 255 14.58 6.18 -12.65
C ARG A 255 14.51 7.29 -11.62
N ILE A 256 13.48 7.30 -10.77
CA ILE A 256 13.35 8.29 -9.68
C ILE A 256 14.58 8.26 -8.76
N MET A 257 14.96 7.09 -8.26
CA MET A 257 16.10 6.98 -7.36
C MET A 257 17.43 7.31 -8.04
N PHE A 258 17.59 6.93 -9.31
CA PHE A 258 18.76 7.30 -10.10
C PHE A 258 18.89 8.81 -10.19
N GLU A 259 17.83 9.51 -10.58
CA GLU A 259 17.82 10.95 -10.77
C GLU A 259 17.97 11.71 -9.44
N ALA A 260 17.34 11.24 -8.37
CA ALA A 260 17.51 11.83 -7.04
C ALA A 260 18.95 11.65 -6.50
N LEU A 261 19.61 10.54 -6.79
CA LEU A 261 20.98 10.30 -6.34
C LEU A 261 22.02 11.02 -7.19
N GLU A 262 21.85 11.09 -8.51
CA GLU A 262 22.83 11.66 -9.43
C GLU A 262 22.66 13.17 -9.61
N ASN A 263 21.43 13.67 -9.59
CA ASN A 263 21.10 15.02 -10.08
C ASN A 263 20.42 15.91 -9.03
N THR A 264 20.34 15.48 -7.76
CA THR A 264 19.89 16.28 -6.62
C THR A 264 20.73 16.01 -5.37
N ASP A 265 20.60 16.87 -4.36
CA ASP A 265 21.17 16.69 -3.02
C ASP A 265 20.11 16.35 -1.96
N SER A 266 18.89 16.01 -2.39
CA SER A 266 17.75 15.84 -1.49
C SER A 266 18.02 14.73 -0.46
N PRO A 267 17.80 14.99 0.84
CA PRO A 267 18.13 14.02 1.89
C PRO A 267 17.15 12.84 1.97
N TYR A 268 15.98 13.00 1.36
CA TYR A 268 14.92 12.00 1.31
C TYR A 268 14.39 11.85 -0.11
N ILE A 269 14.06 10.62 -0.47
CA ILE A 269 13.40 10.25 -1.73
C ILE A 269 12.05 9.64 -1.33
N LEU A 270 10.95 10.21 -1.80
CA LEU A 270 9.60 9.69 -1.56
C LEU A 270 9.02 9.16 -2.87
N TYR A 271 8.79 7.86 -2.93
CA TYR A 271 8.01 7.25 -4.00
C TYR A 271 6.53 7.45 -3.75
N MET A 272 5.79 7.80 -4.80
CA MET A 272 4.34 7.86 -4.87
C MET A 272 3.85 7.33 -6.22
N ASP A 273 2.57 6.98 -6.33
CA ASP A 273 1.93 6.57 -7.60
C ASP A 273 1.22 7.73 -8.31
N ASP A 274 0.79 7.53 -9.55
CA ASP A 274 0.00 8.52 -10.31
C ASP A 274 -1.51 8.43 -10.03
N ASP A 275 -2.08 7.23 -9.85
CA ASP A 275 -3.52 6.98 -9.65
C ASP A 275 -3.96 7.06 -8.16
N ILE A 276 -3.52 8.12 -7.48
CA ILE A 276 -3.79 8.37 -6.05
C ILE A 276 -4.53 9.68 -5.77
N ALA A 277 -5.28 9.70 -4.67
CA ALA A 277 -5.61 10.95 -3.99
C ALA A 277 -4.69 11.13 -2.78
N ILE A 278 -4.15 12.33 -2.62
CA ILE A 278 -3.09 12.62 -1.65
C ILE A 278 -3.67 13.41 -0.47
N GLU A 279 -3.36 12.99 0.75
CA GLU A 279 -3.39 13.87 1.92
C GLU A 279 -2.00 14.50 2.06
N PRO A 280 -1.77 15.77 1.70
CA PRO A 280 -0.42 16.33 1.60
C PRO A 280 0.38 16.22 2.90
N ASP A 281 -0.28 16.37 4.07
CA ASP A 281 0.38 16.26 5.37
C ASP A 281 1.00 14.89 5.62
N SER A 282 0.56 13.84 4.92
CA SER A 282 1.20 12.53 4.96
C SER A 282 2.67 12.60 4.54
N ILE A 283 3.02 13.45 3.56
CA ILE A 283 4.40 13.69 3.13
C ILE A 283 5.22 14.30 4.28
N LEU A 284 4.66 15.32 4.94
CA LEU A 284 5.28 15.94 6.11
C LEU A 284 5.51 14.90 7.22
N ARG A 285 4.51 14.09 7.53
CA ARG A 285 4.60 13.03 8.56
C ARG A 285 5.71 12.03 8.24
N ALA A 286 5.81 11.58 6.99
CA ALA A 286 6.84 10.63 6.56
C ALA A 286 8.25 11.24 6.68
N VAL A 287 8.44 12.48 6.22
CA VAL A 287 9.72 13.19 6.32
C VAL A 287 10.10 13.40 7.79
N GLN A 288 9.16 13.83 8.63
CA GLN A 288 9.42 14.06 10.05
C GLN A 288 9.73 12.76 10.80
N ALA A 289 9.01 11.68 10.52
CA ALA A 289 9.32 10.36 11.07
C ALA A 289 10.75 9.92 10.71
N ALA A 290 11.16 10.13 9.46
CA ALA A 290 12.51 9.80 9.00
C ALA A 290 13.59 10.71 9.61
N ARG A 291 13.32 12.00 9.79
CA ARG A 291 14.25 12.97 10.43
C ARG A 291 14.49 12.67 11.90
N TYR A 292 13.43 12.35 12.62
CA TYR A 292 13.49 12.07 14.06
C TYR A 292 13.81 10.61 14.40
N ALA A 293 13.96 9.73 13.41
CA ALA A 293 14.31 8.34 13.64
C ALA A 293 15.64 8.22 14.42
N ALA A 294 15.72 7.29 15.38
CA ALA A 294 16.94 7.05 16.16
C ALA A 294 18.06 6.40 15.32
N LYS A 295 17.67 5.75 14.23
CA LYS A 295 18.49 5.14 13.17
C LYS A 295 17.78 5.37 11.84
N PRO A 296 18.48 5.41 10.70
CA PRO A 296 17.77 5.51 9.42
C PRO A 296 16.82 4.32 9.23
N ILE A 297 15.59 4.62 8.84
CA ILE A 297 14.51 3.67 8.57
C ILE A 297 13.86 4.03 7.24
N ILE A 298 13.30 3.05 6.55
CA ILE A 298 12.36 3.30 5.45
C ILE A 298 10.99 3.60 6.05
N VAL A 299 10.37 4.69 5.65
CA VAL A 299 9.06 5.12 6.16
C VAL A 299 8.00 4.93 5.09
N GLY A 300 7.17 3.92 5.26
CA GLY A 300 6.04 3.64 4.40
C GLY A 300 4.77 4.34 4.85
N GLY A 301 3.98 4.84 3.90
CA GLY A 301 2.60 5.26 4.14
C GLY A 301 1.63 4.09 4.06
N GLU A 302 0.57 4.15 4.85
CA GLU A 302 -0.59 3.27 4.72
C GLU A 302 -1.41 3.60 3.47
N MET A 303 -2.26 2.67 3.04
CA MET A 303 -3.11 2.84 1.86
C MET A 303 -4.59 2.81 2.27
N LEU A 304 -5.28 3.94 2.10
CA LEU A 304 -6.73 4.01 2.14
C LEU A 304 -7.31 3.58 0.77
N ASN A 305 -8.51 3.01 0.77
CA ASN A 305 -9.16 2.55 -0.44
C ASN A 305 -9.80 3.73 -1.19
N LEU A 306 -9.43 3.95 -2.46
CA LEU A 306 -9.98 5.06 -3.27
C LEU A 306 -11.49 4.93 -3.55
N GLN A 307 -12.04 3.71 -3.57
CA GLN A 307 -13.46 3.46 -3.80
C GLN A 307 -14.29 3.51 -2.51
N GLU A 308 -13.72 3.01 -1.41
CA GLU A 308 -14.30 3.05 -0.06
C GLU A 308 -13.44 3.95 0.83
N ARG A 309 -13.58 5.28 0.68
CA ARG A 309 -12.60 6.26 1.16
C ARG A 309 -12.41 6.32 2.69
N SER A 310 -13.25 5.69 3.49
CA SER A 310 -13.04 5.53 4.95
C SER A 310 -12.31 4.23 5.34
N GLN A 311 -11.96 3.38 4.38
CA GLN A 311 -11.40 2.06 4.61
C GLN A 311 -9.88 2.04 4.45
N LEU A 312 -9.18 1.60 5.48
CA LEU A 312 -7.77 1.25 5.43
C LEU A 312 -7.58 -0.15 4.86
N ARG A 313 -6.70 -0.27 3.86
CA ARG A 313 -6.40 -1.55 3.24
C ARG A 313 -5.70 -2.51 4.19
N THR A 314 -4.60 -2.08 4.81
CA THR A 314 -3.85 -2.89 5.77
C THR A 314 -3.04 -2.02 6.73
N THR A 315 -2.89 -2.44 7.98
CA THR A 315 -1.96 -1.83 8.95
C THR A 315 -0.51 -2.32 8.80
N GLY A 316 -0.25 -3.30 7.93
CA GLY A 316 1.10 -3.77 7.67
C GLY A 316 1.22 -5.17 7.09
N GLU A 317 2.31 -5.42 6.37
CA GLU A 317 2.55 -6.66 5.64
C GLU A 317 3.95 -7.25 5.93
N ARG A 318 4.08 -8.56 5.72
CA ARG A 318 5.33 -9.30 5.85
C ARG A 318 5.41 -10.45 4.85
N VAL A 319 6.58 -11.05 4.71
CA VAL A 319 6.77 -12.28 3.92
C VAL A 319 6.66 -13.51 4.82
N ASN A 320 5.70 -14.38 4.53
CA ASN A 320 5.57 -15.65 5.23
C ASN A 320 6.74 -16.58 4.90
N ARG A 321 7.57 -16.92 5.90
CA ARG A 321 8.75 -17.78 5.71
C ARG A 321 8.43 -19.23 5.32
N ALA A 322 7.19 -19.70 5.56
CA ALA A 322 6.82 -21.08 5.27
C ALA A 322 6.63 -21.36 3.77
N ASP A 323 6.16 -20.36 3.02
CA ASP A 323 5.96 -20.49 1.58
C ASP A 323 6.51 -19.31 0.78
N PHE A 324 7.18 -18.36 1.42
CA PHE A 324 7.73 -17.17 0.79
C PHE A 324 6.67 -16.41 -0.02
N MET A 325 5.52 -16.15 0.60
CA MET A 325 4.45 -15.33 0.05
C MET A 325 4.22 -14.14 0.96
N TRP A 326 4.10 -12.94 0.39
CA TRP A 326 3.69 -11.76 1.16
C TRP A 326 2.26 -11.89 1.68
N GLY A 327 1.96 -11.19 2.77
CA GLY A 327 0.64 -11.14 3.36
C GLY A 327 0.64 -10.41 4.70
N ALA A 328 -0.43 -10.59 5.48
CA ALA A 328 -0.61 -9.91 6.77
C ALA A 328 0.61 -10.02 7.68
N ALA A 329 1.08 -8.87 8.19
CA ALA A 329 1.95 -8.87 9.36
C ALA A 329 1.22 -9.47 10.57
N GLU A 330 1.98 -9.83 11.61
CA GLU A 330 1.37 -10.40 12.80
C GLU A 330 0.45 -9.38 13.48
N HIS A 331 -0.80 -9.76 13.72
CA HIS A 331 -1.87 -8.89 14.24
C HIS A 331 -2.29 -7.75 13.30
N ALA A 332 -1.80 -7.70 12.06
CA ALA A 332 -2.28 -6.75 11.07
C ALA A 332 -3.74 -7.03 10.71
N VAL A 333 -4.41 -5.96 10.30
CA VAL A 333 -5.83 -5.96 9.94
C VAL A 333 -5.95 -5.50 8.50
N TYR A 334 -6.78 -6.18 7.71
CA TYR A 334 -7.18 -5.71 6.38
C TYR A 334 -8.58 -5.12 6.40
N ASP A 335 -8.82 -4.20 5.47
CA ASP A 335 -10.14 -3.64 5.13
C ASP A 335 -10.89 -3.08 6.34
N HIS A 336 -10.18 -2.24 7.11
CA HIS A 336 -10.74 -1.57 8.28
C HIS A 336 -11.47 -0.29 7.89
N ASP A 337 -12.80 -0.27 8.00
CA ASP A 337 -13.61 0.92 7.77
C ASP A 337 -13.78 1.76 9.06
N PHE A 338 -13.11 2.91 9.10
CA PHE A 338 -13.13 3.84 10.24
C PHE A 338 -14.49 4.52 10.46
N ALA A 339 -15.32 4.65 9.42
CA ALA A 339 -16.66 5.23 9.57
C ALA A 339 -17.59 4.28 10.33
N LYS A 340 -17.42 2.97 10.08
CA LYS A 340 -18.21 1.92 10.74
C LYS A 340 -17.62 1.48 12.09
N TYR A 341 -16.29 1.47 12.18
CA TYR A 341 -15.54 1.05 13.36
C TYR A 341 -14.52 2.14 13.73
N PRO A 342 -14.95 3.30 14.27
CA PRO A 342 -14.01 4.33 14.70
C PRO A 342 -13.00 3.77 15.69
N LEU A 343 -11.85 4.43 15.90
CA LEU A 343 -10.79 3.91 16.78
C LEU A 343 -11.31 3.50 18.18
N ARG A 344 -12.27 4.25 18.74
CA ARG A 344 -12.94 3.93 20.01
C ARG A 344 -13.80 2.66 20.04
N ALA A 345 -14.08 2.03 18.90
CA ALA A 345 -14.98 0.88 18.79
C ALA A 345 -14.29 -0.41 19.27
N ILE A 346 -13.97 -0.50 20.58
CA ILE A 346 -13.19 -1.61 21.18
C ILE A 346 -14.02 -2.80 21.70
N GLY A 347 -15.33 -2.78 21.45
CA GLY A 347 -16.28 -3.83 21.85
C GLY A 347 -16.38 -4.07 23.37
N THR A 348 -17.22 -5.04 23.77
CA THR A 348 -17.35 -5.51 25.17
C THR A 348 -16.66 -6.85 25.36
N LYS A 349 -16.49 -7.31 26.61
CA LYS A 349 -15.92 -8.63 26.88
C LYS A 349 -16.70 -9.75 26.18
N GLU A 350 -18.02 -9.63 26.09
CA GLU A 350 -18.93 -10.58 25.49
C GLU A 350 -18.84 -10.55 23.96
N SER A 351 -18.78 -9.36 23.34
CA SER A 351 -18.66 -9.27 21.88
C SER A 351 -17.34 -9.88 21.39
N ARG A 352 -16.28 -9.80 22.20
CA ARG A 352 -14.96 -10.36 21.89
C ARG A 352 -14.93 -11.89 21.86
N LEU A 353 -15.92 -12.55 22.47
CA LEU A 353 -16.07 -14.01 22.44
C LEU A 353 -16.83 -14.48 21.19
N ASP A 354 -17.52 -13.57 20.48
CA ASP A 354 -18.24 -13.89 19.25
C ASP A 354 -17.33 -13.67 18.03
N PRO A 355 -16.92 -14.73 17.30
CA PRO A 355 -16.09 -14.60 16.11
C PRO A 355 -16.79 -13.87 14.93
N LYS A 356 -18.08 -13.54 15.06
CA LYS A 356 -18.82 -12.72 14.08
C LYS A 356 -18.75 -11.22 14.36
N LYS A 357 -18.26 -10.82 15.53
CA LYS A 357 -18.10 -9.41 15.90
C LYS A 357 -16.68 -8.95 15.56
N TYR A 358 -16.59 -7.71 15.11
CA TYR A 358 -15.35 -7.04 14.74
C TYR A 358 -15.27 -5.71 15.50
N ASP A 359 -14.06 -5.30 15.87
CA ASP A 359 -13.76 -4.13 16.68
C ASP A 359 -12.37 -3.57 16.31
N SER A 360 -12.06 -2.36 16.77
CA SER A 360 -10.86 -1.60 16.37
C SER A 360 -9.64 -1.84 17.26
N ARG A 361 -9.70 -2.78 18.22
CA ARG A 361 -8.63 -2.96 19.23
C ARG A 361 -7.26 -3.21 18.62
N ALA A 362 -7.23 -3.99 17.53
CA ALA A 362 -5.99 -4.35 16.85
C ALA A 362 -5.25 -3.13 16.27
N LEU A 363 -5.94 -2.03 15.97
CA LEU A 363 -5.33 -0.80 15.48
C LEU A 363 -4.52 -0.04 16.54
N HIS A 364 -4.76 -0.33 17.82
CA HIS A 364 -3.99 0.29 18.89
C HIS A 364 -2.70 -0.45 19.19
N ARG A 365 -2.43 -1.59 18.55
CA ARG A 365 -1.17 -2.31 18.69
C ARG A 365 -0.15 -1.77 17.68
N ARG A 366 1.13 -1.69 18.08
CA ARG A 366 2.19 -1.43 17.08
C ARG A 366 2.31 -2.66 16.18
N ILE A 367 2.30 -2.44 14.87
CA ILE A 367 2.49 -3.48 13.87
C ILE A 367 3.90 -3.33 13.30
N ASP A 368 4.72 -4.36 13.47
CA ASP A 368 6.05 -4.41 12.87
C ASP A 368 5.94 -5.13 11.51
N VAL A 369 6.50 -4.53 10.47
CA VAL A 369 6.38 -4.95 9.07
C VAL A 369 7.72 -5.41 8.50
N GLU A 370 7.72 -6.07 7.35
CA GLU A 370 8.96 -6.38 6.61
C GLU A 370 9.13 -5.54 5.35
N TYR A 371 8.05 -4.94 4.83
CA TYR A 371 8.07 -4.07 3.67
C TYR A 371 6.88 -3.11 3.67
N ASN A 372 6.94 -2.10 2.80
CA ASN A 372 5.80 -1.25 2.45
C ASN A 372 5.75 -1.08 0.93
N GLY A 373 4.57 -1.04 0.35
CA GLY A 373 4.41 -0.77 -1.08
C GLY A 373 4.83 0.64 -1.45
N TRP A 374 5.11 0.85 -2.73
CA TRP A 374 5.67 2.09 -3.26
C TRP A 374 4.65 3.16 -3.63
N TRP A 375 3.36 2.92 -3.36
CA TRP A 375 2.30 3.96 -3.45
C TRP A 375 2.60 5.18 -2.58
N MET A 376 3.31 4.98 -1.46
CA MET A 376 3.90 6.02 -0.62
C MET A 376 5.03 5.41 0.21
N CYS A 377 6.28 5.61 -0.17
CA CYS A 377 7.42 5.04 0.56
C CYS A 377 8.65 5.96 0.51
N LEU A 378 9.13 6.36 1.69
CA LEU A 378 10.23 7.29 1.85
C LEU A 378 11.53 6.57 2.23
N PHE A 379 12.58 6.88 1.47
CA PHE A 379 13.94 6.38 1.65
C PHE A 379 14.85 7.54 2.05
N PRO A 380 15.54 7.47 3.21
CA PRO A 380 16.68 8.33 3.48
C PRO A 380 17.76 8.12 2.42
N ARG A 381 18.42 9.19 1.97
CA ARG A 381 19.45 9.13 0.93
C ARG A 381 20.54 8.08 1.23
N ILE A 382 21.01 8.02 2.48
CA ILE A 382 21.99 7.01 2.92
C ILE A 382 21.51 5.56 2.72
N VAL A 383 20.21 5.31 2.84
CA VAL A 383 19.63 3.98 2.59
C VAL A 383 19.66 3.69 1.09
N ALA A 384 19.31 4.65 0.24
CA ALA A 384 19.38 4.51 -1.21
C ALA A 384 20.82 4.30 -1.71
N GLU A 385 21.78 5.08 -1.22
CA GLU A 385 23.19 4.95 -1.59
C GLU A 385 23.80 3.61 -1.14
N THR A 386 23.39 3.10 0.03
CA THR A 386 23.90 1.82 0.55
C THR A 386 23.31 0.61 -0.16
N ASN A 387 22.01 0.66 -0.50
CA ASN A 387 21.31 -0.50 -1.06
C ASN A 387 21.36 -0.56 -2.59
N GLY A 388 21.59 0.55 -3.28
CA GLY A 388 21.53 0.62 -4.73
C GLY A 388 20.10 0.63 -5.27
N GLN A 389 19.96 0.43 -6.58
CA GLN A 389 18.70 0.55 -7.31
C GLN A 389 17.72 -0.61 -7.01
N PRO A 390 16.42 -0.44 -7.31
CA PRO A 390 15.48 -1.55 -7.49
C PRO A 390 16.00 -2.67 -8.41
N LEU A 391 15.55 -3.90 -8.19
CA LEU A 391 15.78 -4.99 -9.15
C LEU A 391 14.97 -4.76 -10.45
N PRO A 392 15.50 -5.16 -11.62
CA PRO A 392 14.79 -5.05 -12.91
C PRO A 392 13.69 -6.11 -13.07
N LEU A 393 12.58 -5.96 -12.32
CA LEU A 393 11.51 -6.96 -12.21
C LEU A 393 10.24 -6.65 -13.02
N PHE A 394 10.19 -5.52 -13.70
CA PHE A 394 9.00 -4.92 -14.33
C PHE A 394 7.95 -4.47 -13.28
N ILE A 395 7.28 -5.40 -12.59
CA ILE A 395 6.31 -5.09 -11.52
C ILE A 395 6.31 -6.17 -10.43
N LYS A 396 5.82 -5.83 -9.23
CA LYS A 396 5.59 -6.73 -8.08
C LYS A 396 6.90 -7.24 -7.48
N TRP A 397 6.89 -7.42 -6.17
CA TRP A 397 8.00 -7.93 -5.34
C TRP A 397 9.24 -7.04 -5.28
N ASP A 398 9.34 -6.01 -6.10
CA ASP A 398 10.40 -5.00 -6.09
C ASP A 398 10.39 -4.20 -4.78
N ASP A 399 9.22 -3.80 -4.31
CA ASP A 399 9.02 -3.17 -3.00
C ASP A 399 9.47 -4.03 -1.80
N THR A 400 9.09 -5.30 -1.86
CA THR A 400 9.34 -6.32 -0.86
C THR A 400 10.82 -6.66 -0.83
N GLU A 401 11.42 -6.87 -2.01
CA GLU A 401 12.84 -7.15 -2.15
C GLU A 401 13.69 -6.02 -1.59
N TYR A 402 13.39 -4.78 -1.98
CA TYR A 402 14.16 -3.63 -1.55
C TYR A 402 14.14 -3.49 -0.03
N SER A 403 12.97 -3.69 0.59
CA SER A 403 12.82 -3.64 2.04
C SER A 403 13.57 -4.77 2.76
N LEU A 404 13.55 -5.99 2.21
CA LEU A 404 14.32 -7.12 2.75
C LEU A 404 15.83 -6.87 2.65
N ARG A 405 16.30 -6.31 1.53
CA ARG A 405 17.69 -5.90 1.33
C ARG A 405 18.12 -4.82 2.32
N ALA A 406 17.30 -3.79 2.47
CA ALA A 406 17.54 -2.70 3.40
C ALA A 406 17.62 -3.21 4.85
N ALA A 407 16.71 -4.11 5.25
CA ALA A 407 16.74 -4.74 6.56
C ALA A 407 18.01 -5.57 6.79
N ALA A 408 18.50 -6.30 5.77
CA ALA A 408 19.77 -7.03 5.84
C ALA A 408 20.98 -6.09 6.03
N ASN A 409 20.90 -4.86 5.54
CA ASN A 409 21.88 -3.79 5.77
C ASN A 409 21.60 -2.96 7.04
N GLY A 410 20.65 -3.37 7.89
CA GLY A 410 20.36 -2.72 9.17
C GLY A 410 19.39 -1.52 9.10
N PHE A 411 18.71 -1.33 7.97
CA PHE A 411 17.70 -0.29 7.77
C PHE A 411 16.30 -0.91 7.71
N PRO A 412 15.57 -0.99 8.83
CA PRO A 412 14.24 -1.59 8.85
C PRO A 412 13.21 -0.69 8.16
N THR A 413 12.12 -1.30 7.69
CA THR A 413 10.94 -0.61 7.17
C THR A 413 9.88 -0.46 8.25
N VAL A 414 9.20 0.68 8.27
CA VAL A 414 8.08 0.97 9.17
C VAL A 414 6.94 1.56 8.36
N THR A 415 5.77 0.92 8.37
CA THR A 415 4.51 1.52 7.92
C THR A 415 4.00 2.47 8.99
N TRP A 416 3.78 3.73 8.65
CA TRP A 416 3.53 4.81 9.61
C TRP A 416 2.03 5.17 9.68
N PRO A 417 1.30 4.80 10.76
CA PRO A 417 -0.13 5.07 10.81
C PRO A 417 -0.44 6.55 10.81
N GLY A 418 -1.51 6.92 10.10
CA GLY A 418 -1.90 8.31 9.90
C GLY A 418 -1.11 9.02 8.80
N ALA A 419 -0.07 8.43 8.22
CA ALA A 419 0.48 8.87 6.94
C ALA A 419 -0.09 7.94 5.85
N ALA A 420 -0.94 8.47 4.98
CA ALA A 420 -1.57 7.68 3.93
C ALA A 420 -1.90 8.48 2.68
N ILE A 421 -2.14 7.71 1.62
CA ILE A 421 -2.81 8.15 0.38
C ILE A 421 -4.05 7.28 0.16
N TRP A 422 -4.94 7.69 -0.74
CA TRP A 422 -5.99 6.83 -1.26
C TRP A 422 -5.55 6.25 -2.61
N HIS A 423 -5.67 4.94 -2.77
CA HIS A 423 -5.32 4.24 -4.00
C HIS A 423 -6.31 3.10 -4.27
N MET A 424 -6.40 2.67 -5.52
CA MET A 424 -7.22 1.53 -5.93
C MET A 424 -6.76 0.24 -5.23
N ALA A 425 -7.64 -0.40 -4.46
CA ALA A 425 -7.32 -1.67 -3.82
C ALA A 425 -7.12 -2.79 -4.86
N TRP A 426 -6.21 -3.73 -4.59
CA TRP A 426 -6.02 -4.91 -5.44
C TRP A 426 -7.12 -5.96 -5.28
N ALA A 427 -7.98 -5.85 -4.25
CA ALA A 427 -9.12 -6.76 -4.07
C ALA A 427 -10.10 -6.75 -5.26
N ASP A 428 -10.16 -5.61 -5.95
CA ASP A 428 -11.05 -5.37 -7.08
C ASP A 428 -10.36 -5.60 -8.44
N LYS A 429 -9.12 -6.16 -8.42
CA LYS A 429 -8.31 -6.44 -9.62
C LYS A 429 -8.15 -7.96 -9.83
N ASP A 430 -8.08 -8.38 -11.10
CA ASP A 430 -7.82 -9.78 -11.52
C ASP A 430 -6.31 -10.12 -11.56
N ASP A 431 -5.47 -9.46 -10.75
CA ASP A 431 -4.00 -9.49 -10.87
C ASP A 431 -3.37 -10.87 -10.56
N ALA A 432 -4.08 -11.73 -9.85
CA ALA A 432 -3.64 -13.09 -9.55
C ALA A 432 -3.93 -14.10 -10.70
N ILE A 433 -4.64 -13.70 -11.75
CA ILE A 433 -5.02 -14.58 -12.87
C ILE A 433 -4.70 -14.01 -14.26
N ASP A 434 -4.50 -12.69 -14.39
CA ASP A 434 -4.15 -12.06 -15.65
C ASP A 434 -2.64 -12.17 -15.96
N TRP A 435 -2.15 -11.30 -16.87
CA TRP A 435 -0.74 -11.25 -17.24
C TRP A 435 0.20 -10.98 -16.05
N GLN A 436 -0.27 -10.36 -14.97
CA GLN A 436 0.51 -10.09 -13.77
C GLN A 436 0.88 -11.37 -13.03
N ALA A 437 0.14 -12.47 -13.22
CA ALA A 437 0.45 -13.77 -12.60
C ALA A 437 1.82 -14.32 -13.00
N TYR A 438 2.30 -13.98 -14.20
CA TYR A 438 3.67 -14.27 -14.64
C TYR A 438 4.69 -13.58 -13.73
N PHE A 439 4.56 -12.26 -13.55
CA PHE A 439 5.47 -11.46 -12.73
C PHE A 439 5.39 -11.85 -11.24
N HIS A 440 4.18 -12.08 -10.72
CA HIS A 440 3.98 -12.56 -9.36
C HIS A 440 4.75 -13.84 -9.06
N LEU A 441 4.75 -14.82 -9.97
CA LEU A 441 5.44 -16.09 -9.75
C LEU A 441 6.95 -15.98 -10.00
N ARG A 442 7.37 -15.40 -11.13
CA ARG A 442 8.78 -15.24 -11.47
C ARG A 442 9.51 -14.48 -10.37
N ASN A 443 8.96 -13.32 -10.00
CA ASN A 443 9.62 -12.43 -9.05
C ASN A 443 9.57 -12.99 -7.63
N ARG A 444 8.51 -13.72 -7.24
CA ARG A 444 8.50 -14.48 -5.97
C ARG A 444 9.66 -15.46 -5.89
N LEU A 445 9.92 -16.21 -6.96
CA LEU A 445 11.01 -17.19 -7.00
C LEU A 445 12.38 -16.49 -6.96
N ILE A 446 12.56 -15.39 -7.69
CA ILE A 446 13.78 -14.57 -7.66
C ILE A 446 14.06 -14.06 -6.23
N VAL A 447 13.08 -13.42 -5.60
CA VAL A 447 13.25 -12.87 -4.24
C VAL A 447 13.40 -14.00 -3.21
N ALA A 448 12.74 -15.15 -3.41
CA ALA A 448 12.99 -16.34 -2.60
C ALA A 448 14.44 -16.84 -2.76
N ALA A 449 14.99 -16.85 -3.97
CA ALA A 449 16.38 -17.25 -4.19
C ALA A 449 17.37 -16.29 -3.48
N LEU A 450 17.02 -15.01 -3.38
CA LEU A 450 17.82 -14.02 -2.68
C LEU A 450 17.74 -14.17 -1.14
N TYR A 451 16.56 -14.37 -0.56
CA TYR A 451 16.35 -14.22 0.90
C TYR A 451 15.80 -15.45 1.63
N HIS A 452 15.42 -16.53 0.94
CA HIS A 452 14.96 -17.76 1.59
C HIS A 452 16.13 -18.65 1.99
N GLU A 453 16.30 -18.84 3.30
CA GLU A 453 17.31 -19.77 3.85
C GLU A 453 16.78 -21.20 4.04
N GLY A 454 15.46 -21.41 3.89
CA GLY A 454 14.81 -22.68 4.17
C GLY A 454 14.70 -23.61 2.97
N ASP A 455 13.97 -24.71 3.18
CA ASP A 455 13.64 -25.70 2.15
C ASP A 455 12.67 -25.11 1.10
N PRO A 456 12.94 -25.23 -0.21
CA PRO A 456 12.05 -24.71 -1.26
C PRO A 456 10.71 -25.47 -1.35
N ARG A 457 10.59 -26.67 -0.76
CA ARG A 457 9.37 -27.51 -0.84
C ARG A 457 8.11 -26.84 -0.31
N GLY A 458 8.25 -25.90 0.63
CA GLY A 458 7.12 -25.08 1.09
C GLY A 458 6.57 -24.16 -0.01
N ILE A 459 7.48 -23.54 -0.76
CA ILE A 459 7.18 -22.64 -1.88
C ILE A 459 6.56 -23.43 -3.03
N THR A 460 7.21 -24.51 -3.48
CA THR A 460 6.74 -25.32 -4.60
C THR A 460 5.40 -26.00 -4.31
N ARG A 461 5.17 -26.46 -3.08
CA ARG A 461 3.86 -26.98 -2.66
C ARG A 461 2.78 -25.91 -2.70
N SER A 462 3.11 -24.67 -2.33
CA SER A 462 2.19 -23.52 -2.40
C SER A 462 1.84 -23.21 -3.86
N ILE A 463 2.84 -23.17 -4.75
CA ILE A 463 2.66 -22.97 -6.21
C ILE A 463 1.80 -24.10 -6.79
N PHE A 464 2.16 -25.36 -6.54
CA PHE A 464 1.43 -26.52 -7.09
C PHE A 464 -0.04 -26.55 -6.62
N LYS A 465 -0.30 -26.16 -5.37
CA LYS A 465 -1.67 -26.01 -4.86
C LYS A 465 -2.44 -24.92 -5.60
N SER A 466 -1.79 -23.80 -5.97
CA SER A 466 -2.40 -22.77 -6.82
C SER A 466 -2.67 -23.30 -8.22
N THR A 467 -1.73 -24.01 -8.84
CA THR A 467 -1.92 -24.66 -10.14
C THR A 467 -3.16 -25.55 -10.17
N LEU A 468 -3.37 -26.37 -9.14
CA LEU A 468 -4.57 -27.21 -9.04
C LEU A 468 -5.85 -26.37 -8.94
N LYS A 469 -5.80 -25.22 -8.26
CA LYS A 469 -6.93 -24.28 -8.19
C LYS A 469 -7.22 -23.68 -9.57
N HIS A 470 -6.20 -23.20 -10.29
CA HIS A 470 -6.34 -22.68 -11.65
C HIS A 470 -6.91 -23.73 -12.61
N THR A 471 -6.45 -24.99 -12.49
CA THR A 471 -7.02 -26.12 -13.26
C THR A 471 -8.51 -26.30 -12.99
N MET A 472 -8.93 -26.24 -11.72
CA MET A 472 -10.34 -26.34 -11.33
C MET A 472 -11.18 -25.14 -11.79
N CYS A 473 -10.55 -23.99 -12.00
CA CYS A 473 -11.20 -22.75 -12.45
C CYS A 473 -11.10 -22.52 -13.96
N MET A 474 -10.52 -23.46 -14.73
CA MET A 474 -10.29 -23.34 -16.18
C MET A 474 -9.47 -22.08 -16.55
N GLU A 475 -8.46 -21.76 -15.72
CA GLU A 475 -7.55 -20.60 -15.89
C GLU A 475 -6.26 -21.07 -16.57
N TYR A 476 -6.39 -21.58 -17.80
CA TYR A 476 -5.28 -22.23 -18.51
C TYR A 476 -4.25 -21.23 -19.03
N SER A 477 -4.68 -20.03 -19.43
CA SER A 477 -3.75 -18.95 -19.78
C SER A 477 -2.82 -18.61 -18.62
N THR A 478 -3.35 -18.54 -17.39
CA THR A 478 -2.58 -18.28 -16.16
C THR A 478 -1.54 -19.37 -15.91
N MET A 479 -1.93 -20.64 -16.09
CA MET A 479 -1.00 -21.76 -15.96
C MET A 479 0.12 -21.69 -17.00
N ALA A 480 -0.21 -21.40 -18.26
CA ALA A 480 0.77 -21.32 -19.35
C ALA A 480 1.83 -20.24 -19.09
N ILE A 481 1.40 -19.04 -18.68
CA ILE A 481 2.33 -17.95 -18.37
C ILE A 481 3.09 -18.21 -17.06
N GLN A 482 2.53 -18.95 -16.10
CA GLN A 482 3.28 -19.41 -14.92
C GLN A 482 4.38 -20.43 -15.28
N LEU A 483 4.20 -21.24 -16.34
CA LEU A 483 5.30 -22.08 -16.86
C LEU A 483 6.43 -21.20 -17.40
N GLU A 484 6.12 -20.16 -18.17
CA GLU A 484 7.12 -19.20 -18.66
C GLU A 484 7.82 -18.48 -17.51
N ALA A 485 7.10 -18.10 -16.46
CA ALA A 485 7.66 -17.49 -15.26
C ALA A 485 8.71 -18.39 -14.59
N MET A 486 8.44 -19.69 -14.47
CA MET A 486 9.39 -20.66 -13.93
C MET A 486 10.59 -20.87 -14.86
N LYS A 487 10.37 -20.93 -16.18
CA LYS A 487 11.46 -21.05 -17.16
C LYS A 487 12.40 -19.85 -17.13
N ASP A 488 11.86 -18.63 -17.04
CA ASP A 488 12.70 -17.43 -16.97
C ASP A 488 13.43 -17.32 -15.64
N PHE A 489 12.82 -17.76 -14.53
CA PHE A 489 13.53 -17.88 -13.25
C PHE A 489 14.70 -18.87 -13.34
N LEU A 490 14.48 -20.04 -13.95
CA LEU A 490 15.50 -21.07 -14.18
C LEU A 490 16.60 -20.62 -15.16
N ALA A 491 16.32 -19.65 -16.04
CA ALA A 491 17.29 -19.13 -17.00
C ALA A 491 18.36 -18.21 -16.38
N GLY A 492 18.21 -17.84 -15.10
CA GLY A 492 19.20 -17.09 -14.34
C GLY A 492 19.05 -15.55 -14.42
N PRO A 493 19.81 -14.82 -13.59
CA PRO A 493 19.72 -13.36 -13.44
C PRO A 493 20.21 -12.56 -14.66
N ASP A 494 21.13 -13.10 -15.47
CA ASP A 494 21.81 -12.37 -16.54
C ASP A 494 20.87 -11.75 -17.57
N ARG A 495 19.68 -12.35 -17.77
CA ARG A 495 18.71 -11.91 -18.77
C ARG A 495 17.69 -10.91 -18.25
N LEU A 496 17.68 -10.60 -16.95
CA LEU A 496 16.59 -9.80 -16.35
C LEU A 496 16.46 -8.41 -16.98
N PHE A 497 17.58 -7.75 -17.29
CA PHE A 497 17.57 -6.48 -18.01
C PHE A 497 17.09 -6.65 -19.46
N ASP A 498 17.58 -7.67 -20.18
CA ASP A 498 17.24 -7.92 -21.59
C ASP A 498 15.74 -8.17 -21.80
N ILE A 499 15.08 -8.81 -20.83
CA ILE A 499 13.67 -9.17 -20.92
C ILE A 499 12.75 -8.14 -20.26
N LEU A 500 13.28 -7.06 -19.69
CA LEU A 500 12.51 -6.11 -18.88
C LEU A 500 11.34 -5.52 -19.66
N GLU A 501 11.60 -4.98 -20.86
CA GLU A 501 10.58 -4.39 -21.73
C GLU A 501 9.80 -5.45 -22.54
N SER A 502 10.47 -6.54 -22.95
CA SER A 502 9.89 -7.54 -23.86
C SER A 502 8.99 -8.58 -23.17
N SER A 503 9.06 -8.71 -21.84
CA SER A 503 8.28 -9.69 -21.09
C SER A 503 6.78 -9.47 -21.24
N LEU A 504 6.27 -8.25 -21.04
CA LEU A 504 4.84 -7.97 -21.09
C LEU A 504 4.23 -8.29 -22.48
N PRO A 505 4.78 -7.79 -23.61
CA PRO A 505 4.28 -8.14 -24.94
C PRO A 505 4.28 -9.66 -25.22
N ARG A 506 5.35 -10.38 -24.84
CA ARG A 506 5.43 -11.84 -25.01
C ARG A 506 4.32 -12.56 -24.24
N ILE A 507 4.11 -12.19 -22.97
CA ILE A 507 3.09 -12.81 -22.12
C ILE A 507 1.68 -12.49 -22.61
N ALA A 508 1.44 -11.26 -23.06
CA ALA A 508 0.18 -10.87 -23.68
C ALA A 508 -0.12 -11.71 -24.94
N GLU A 509 0.88 -11.96 -25.78
CA GLU A 509 0.73 -12.77 -26.99
C GLU A 509 0.37 -14.22 -26.70
N ILE A 510 1.05 -14.86 -25.73
CA ILE A 510 0.72 -16.23 -25.29
C ILE A 510 -0.75 -16.33 -24.85
N ARG A 511 -1.21 -15.36 -24.06
CA ARG A 511 -2.57 -15.35 -23.52
C ARG A 511 -3.65 -15.29 -24.60
N LYS A 512 -3.40 -14.66 -25.75
CA LYS A 512 -4.37 -14.62 -26.87
C LYS A 512 -4.74 -16.02 -27.39
N GLY A 513 -3.89 -17.01 -27.20
CA GLY A 513 -4.13 -18.41 -27.58
C GLY A 513 -5.14 -19.16 -26.69
N TYR A 514 -5.62 -18.55 -25.59
CA TYR A 514 -6.44 -19.21 -24.58
C TYR A 514 -7.78 -18.50 -24.38
N SER A 515 -8.88 -19.27 -24.40
CA SER A 515 -10.24 -18.70 -24.32
C SER A 515 -10.55 -18.04 -22.98
N ASP A 516 -9.87 -18.43 -21.90
CA ASP A 516 -10.03 -17.83 -20.57
C ASP A 516 -9.38 -16.45 -20.43
N ALA A 517 -8.56 -16.03 -21.41
CA ALA A 517 -7.94 -14.70 -21.44
C ALA A 517 -8.50 -13.77 -22.54
N VAL A 518 -9.32 -14.28 -23.45
CA VAL A 518 -10.00 -13.46 -24.46
C VAL A 518 -11.27 -12.89 -23.86
N ILE A 519 -11.26 -11.57 -23.64
CA ILE A 519 -12.40 -10.84 -23.09
C ILE A 519 -13.40 -10.56 -24.21
N ILE A 520 -14.62 -11.01 -24.00
CA ILE A 520 -15.79 -10.70 -24.80
C ILE A 520 -16.54 -9.59 -24.07
N GLU A 521 -16.94 -8.55 -24.80
CA GLU A 521 -17.56 -7.35 -24.23
C GLU A 521 -18.82 -7.68 -23.41
N SER A 522 -19.60 -8.66 -23.85
CA SER A 522 -20.80 -9.09 -23.12
C SER A 522 -21.14 -10.56 -23.39
N ALA A 523 -21.76 -11.19 -22.39
CA ALA A 523 -22.22 -12.58 -22.48
C ALA A 523 -23.37 -12.78 -23.48
N ASP A 524 -24.05 -11.70 -23.91
CA ASP A 524 -25.10 -11.76 -24.94
C ASP A 524 -24.56 -12.03 -26.36
N GLN A 525 -23.25 -11.83 -26.56
CA GLN A 525 -22.54 -12.22 -27.78
C GLN A 525 -22.31 -13.75 -27.87
N LEU A 526 -22.65 -14.49 -26.81
CA LEU A 526 -22.57 -15.94 -26.74
C LEU A 526 -23.98 -16.55 -26.68
N PRO A 527 -24.15 -17.84 -27.07
CA PRO A 527 -25.42 -18.53 -26.87
C PRO A 527 -25.86 -18.54 -25.40
N ALA A 528 -27.18 -18.57 -25.18
CA ALA A 528 -27.75 -18.62 -23.84
C ALA A 528 -27.24 -19.83 -23.03
N PRO A 529 -27.06 -19.69 -21.70
CA PRO A 529 -26.50 -20.76 -20.90
C PRO A 529 -27.42 -21.99 -20.89
N THR A 530 -26.83 -23.15 -21.15
CA THR A 530 -27.56 -24.44 -21.24
C THR A 530 -28.00 -24.98 -19.88
N GLY A 531 -27.39 -24.50 -18.80
CA GLY A 531 -27.70 -24.86 -17.42
C GLY A 531 -26.86 -26.00 -16.86
N ALA A 532 -26.61 -25.97 -15.55
CA ALA A 532 -25.87 -27.02 -14.83
C ALA A 532 -26.59 -27.42 -13.52
N PRO A 533 -27.62 -28.29 -13.59
CA PRO A 533 -28.40 -28.69 -12.43
C PRO A 533 -27.55 -29.30 -11.30
N GLY A 534 -27.72 -28.79 -10.08
CA GLY A 534 -27.03 -29.30 -8.89
C GLY A 534 -25.57 -28.82 -8.72
N VAL A 535 -25.11 -27.90 -9.57
CA VAL A 535 -23.84 -27.17 -9.35
C VAL A 535 -24.08 -25.99 -8.40
N PRO A 536 -23.30 -25.86 -7.31
CA PRO A 536 -23.49 -24.77 -6.35
C PRO A 536 -22.85 -23.48 -6.88
N THR A 537 -23.61 -22.38 -6.96
CA THR A 537 -23.07 -21.05 -7.29
C THR A 537 -22.88 -20.17 -6.05
N ARG A 538 -23.65 -20.43 -4.99
CA ARG A 538 -23.53 -19.71 -3.71
C ARG A 538 -22.27 -20.13 -2.96
N ASN A 539 -21.60 -19.14 -2.37
CA ASN A 539 -20.40 -19.39 -1.58
C ASN A 539 -20.67 -20.29 -0.38
N ILE A 540 -19.87 -21.34 -0.22
CA ILE A 540 -19.97 -22.29 0.89
C ILE A 540 -19.03 -21.83 2.02
N GLY A 541 -19.58 -21.02 2.93
CA GLY A 541 -18.86 -20.42 4.06
C GLY A 541 -19.19 -21.01 5.44
N GLY A 542 -18.69 -20.34 6.49
CA GLY A 542 -18.95 -20.65 7.90
C GLY A 542 -17.99 -21.66 8.55
N ARG A 543 -18.19 -21.92 9.85
CA ARG A 543 -17.29 -22.75 10.71
C ARG A 543 -17.06 -24.16 10.17
N LEU A 544 -18.05 -24.75 9.48
CA LEU A 544 -17.98 -26.07 8.85
C LEU A 544 -17.74 -26.01 7.33
N GLY A 545 -17.42 -24.85 6.77
CA GLY A 545 -17.28 -24.65 5.32
C GLY A 545 -16.26 -25.58 4.67
N LYS A 546 -15.13 -25.86 5.35
CA LYS A 546 -14.12 -26.83 4.88
C LYS A 546 -14.69 -28.24 4.75
N LEU A 547 -15.48 -28.69 5.73
CA LEU A 547 -16.13 -30.01 5.71
C LEU A 547 -17.23 -30.08 4.65
N LYS A 548 -18.02 -29.02 4.52
CA LYS A 548 -19.06 -28.91 3.48
C LYS A 548 -18.51 -28.90 2.05
N LYS A 549 -17.21 -28.62 1.87
CA LYS A 549 -16.51 -28.67 0.57
C LYS A 549 -16.01 -30.06 0.17
N ILE A 550 -15.96 -31.03 1.09
CA ILE A 550 -15.42 -32.39 0.81
C ILE A 550 -16.21 -33.14 -0.28
N PRO A 551 -17.57 -33.20 -0.24
CA PRO A 551 -18.32 -33.88 -1.28
C PRO A 551 -18.10 -33.27 -2.67
N TRP A 552 -17.92 -31.94 -2.71
CA TRP A 552 -17.62 -31.21 -3.93
C TRP A 552 -16.23 -31.52 -4.46
N LEU A 553 -15.22 -31.66 -3.58
CA LEU A 553 -13.88 -32.07 -3.97
C LEU A 553 -13.88 -33.44 -4.69
N LEU A 554 -14.58 -34.44 -4.14
CA LEU A 554 -14.68 -35.78 -4.75
C LEU A 554 -15.39 -35.73 -6.12
N LYS A 555 -16.50 -34.99 -6.18
CA LYS A 555 -17.25 -34.72 -7.41
C LYS A 555 -16.44 -33.97 -8.46
N SER A 556 -15.55 -33.06 -8.04
CA SER A 556 -14.64 -32.29 -8.88
C SER A 556 -13.56 -33.21 -9.44
N ALA A 557 -12.92 -34.00 -8.59
CA ALA A 557 -11.86 -34.93 -8.99
C ALA A 557 -12.34 -35.90 -10.07
N LYS A 558 -13.57 -36.44 -9.94
CA LYS A 558 -14.18 -37.29 -10.98
C LYS A 558 -14.40 -36.52 -12.30
N HIS A 559 -14.90 -35.29 -12.24
CA HIS A 559 -15.21 -34.48 -13.42
C HIS A 559 -13.95 -34.06 -14.19
N LEU A 560 -12.90 -33.68 -13.47
CA LEU A 560 -11.63 -33.26 -14.05
C LEU A 560 -10.92 -34.36 -14.84
N VAL A 561 -11.18 -35.64 -14.54
CA VAL A 561 -10.59 -36.77 -15.27
C VAL A 561 -11.47 -37.30 -16.39
N SER A 562 -12.76 -36.96 -16.43
CA SER A 562 -13.65 -37.31 -17.56
C SER A 562 -13.36 -36.44 -18.79
N LYS A 563 -13.66 -36.95 -19.98
CA LYS A 563 -13.60 -36.15 -21.22
C LYS A 563 -14.73 -35.11 -21.20
N GLU A 564 -14.41 -33.89 -21.62
CA GLU A 564 -15.37 -32.81 -21.86
C GLU A 564 -16.36 -33.15 -22.97
N ASP A 565 -17.58 -32.63 -22.84
CA ASP A 565 -18.56 -32.64 -23.91
C ASP A 565 -18.33 -31.40 -24.81
N PRO A 566 -17.92 -31.59 -26.08
CA PRO A 566 -17.66 -30.48 -26.99
C PRO A 566 -18.85 -29.55 -27.22
N ALA A 567 -20.09 -30.02 -27.01
CA ALA A 567 -21.28 -29.18 -27.15
C ALA A 567 -21.28 -27.99 -26.17
N HIS A 568 -20.68 -28.16 -24.98
CA HIS A 568 -20.54 -27.08 -24.01
C HIS A 568 -19.50 -26.04 -24.41
N HIS A 569 -18.68 -26.28 -25.44
CA HIS A 569 -17.73 -25.26 -25.93
C HIS A 569 -18.36 -24.26 -26.87
N GLU A 570 -19.51 -24.59 -27.45
CA GLU A 570 -20.30 -23.70 -28.31
C GLU A 570 -21.24 -22.81 -27.48
N ALA A 571 -21.83 -23.35 -26.41
CA ALA A 571 -22.72 -22.63 -25.50
C ALA A 571 -22.29 -22.82 -24.03
N PRO A 572 -22.13 -21.74 -23.24
CA PRO A 572 -21.76 -21.86 -21.85
C PRO A 572 -22.79 -22.67 -21.06
N GLN A 573 -22.37 -23.35 -19.99
CA GLN A 573 -23.34 -23.98 -19.08
C GLN A 573 -23.88 -22.99 -18.05
N LEU A 574 -23.04 -22.05 -17.63
CA LEU A 574 -23.36 -21.03 -16.63
C LEU A 574 -22.72 -19.70 -17.01
N ASN A 575 -23.37 -18.61 -16.61
CA ASN A 575 -22.78 -17.28 -16.58
C ASN A 575 -22.55 -16.90 -15.12
N LEU A 576 -21.31 -16.59 -14.75
CA LEU A 576 -20.89 -16.41 -13.37
C LEU A 576 -20.29 -15.03 -13.13
N THR A 577 -20.59 -14.47 -11.96
CA THR A 577 -19.86 -13.33 -11.41
C THR A 577 -18.50 -13.77 -10.82
N PRO A 578 -17.56 -12.84 -10.56
CA PRO A 578 -16.31 -13.15 -9.86
C PRO A 578 -16.53 -13.83 -8.49
N GLU A 579 -17.60 -13.46 -7.78
CA GLU A 579 -17.93 -14.05 -6.49
C GLU A 579 -18.39 -15.50 -6.58
N GLU A 580 -19.11 -15.86 -7.65
CA GLU A 580 -19.64 -17.19 -7.92
C GLU A 580 -18.62 -18.12 -8.59
N ALA A 581 -17.63 -17.55 -9.29
CA ALA A 581 -16.57 -18.26 -10.02
C ALA A 581 -15.54 -18.93 -9.06
N ARG A 582 -16.02 -19.85 -8.22
CA ARG A 582 -15.21 -20.58 -7.24
C ARG A 582 -14.85 -21.97 -7.77
N TRP A 583 -13.72 -22.49 -7.30
CA TRP A 583 -13.20 -23.79 -7.75
C TRP A 583 -14.21 -24.93 -7.64
N PHE A 584 -15.08 -24.93 -6.62
CA PHE A 584 -16.07 -25.99 -6.40
C PHE A 584 -17.31 -25.88 -7.33
N THR A 585 -17.46 -24.72 -7.99
CA THR A 585 -18.49 -24.42 -8.99
C THR A 585 -17.95 -24.74 -10.38
N LEU A 586 -16.81 -24.15 -10.74
CA LEU A 586 -16.20 -24.27 -12.06
C LEU A 586 -15.69 -25.68 -12.35
N SER A 587 -15.22 -26.42 -11.35
CA SER A 587 -14.74 -27.81 -11.52
C SER A 587 -15.84 -28.83 -11.84
N ARG A 588 -17.08 -28.38 -11.95
CA ARG A 588 -18.29 -29.20 -12.15
C ARG A 588 -18.97 -28.95 -13.49
N VAL A 589 -18.41 -28.04 -14.30
CA VAL A 589 -18.88 -27.70 -15.64
C VAL A 589 -17.74 -27.90 -16.63
N ASP A 590 -18.09 -28.09 -17.89
CA ASP A 590 -17.18 -28.09 -19.02
C ASP A 590 -16.99 -26.68 -19.58
N SER A 591 -17.89 -25.74 -19.28
CA SER A 591 -17.71 -24.36 -19.67
C SER A 591 -18.55 -23.38 -18.85
N ALA A 592 -18.05 -22.15 -18.72
CA ALA A 592 -18.80 -21.04 -18.13
C ALA A 592 -18.24 -19.70 -18.63
N THR A 593 -19.09 -18.69 -18.72
CA THR A 593 -18.60 -17.31 -18.81
C THR A 593 -18.32 -16.81 -17.40
N VAL A 594 -17.18 -16.15 -17.20
CA VAL A 594 -16.83 -15.50 -15.94
C VAL A 594 -16.61 -14.03 -16.22
N SER A 595 -17.35 -13.16 -15.54
CA SER A 595 -17.18 -11.72 -15.68
C SER A 595 -15.83 -11.28 -15.10
N THR A 596 -15.19 -10.29 -15.72
CA THR A 596 -13.96 -9.66 -15.19
C THR A 596 -14.28 -8.94 -13.88
N ALA A 597 -13.31 -8.78 -12.98
CA ALA A 597 -13.49 -8.08 -11.70
C ALA A 597 -14.09 -6.67 -11.86
N GLY A 598 -13.64 -5.92 -12.86
CA GLY A 598 -14.17 -4.58 -13.18
C GLY A 598 -15.52 -4.55 -13.91
N GLY A 599 -16.13 -5.71 -14.20
CA GLY A 599 -17.43 -5.79 -14.88
C GLY A 599 -17.45 -5.32 -16.34
N THR A 600 -16.29 -5.13 -16.98
CA THR A 600 -16.17 -4.61 -18.35
C THR A 600 -16.35 -5.66 -19.45
N GLY A 601 -16.48 -6.93 -19.08
CA GLY A 601 -16.70 -8.02 -20.02
C GLY A 601 -16.66 -9.39 -19.35
N VAL A 602 -16.64 -10.44 -20.17
CA VAL A 602 -16.61 -11.84 -19.73
C VAL A 602 -15.53 -12.64 -20.47
N ALA A 603 -14.91 -13.59 -19.78
CA ALA A 603 -14.08 -14.62 -20.40
C ALA A 603 -14.87 -15.93 -20.55
N PHE A 604 -14.85 -16.54 -21.74
CA PHE A 604 -15.49 -17.82 -21.98
C PHE A 604 -14.52 -18.97 -21.64
N ARG A 605 -14.57 -19.42 -20.38
CA ARG A 605 -13.72 -20.49 -19.89
C ARG A 605 -14.26 -21.85 -20.33
N LYS A 606 -13.37 -22.67 -20.89
CA LYS A 606 -13.69 -23.98 -21.46
C LYS A 606 -12.75 -25.03 -20.87
N ARG A 607 -13.29 -26.17 -20.48
CA ARG A 607 -12.52 -27.26 -19.89
C ARG A 607 -11.88 -28.08 -21.00
N ASP A 608 -10.58 -28.27 -20.90
CA ASP A 608 -9.83 -29.17 -21.78
C ASP A 608 -9.02 -30.11 -20.90
N ARG A 609 -9.43 -31.39 -20.85
CA ARG A 609 -8.78 -32.39 -20.02
C ARG A 609 -7.31 -32.61 -20.42
N ASP A 610 -7.02 -32.62 -21.71
CA ASP A 610 -5.72 -33.01 -22.22
C ASP A 610 -4.72 -31.86 -22.04
N LEU A 611 -5.15 -30.62 -22.33
CA LEU A 611 -4.39 -29.40 -22.02
C LEU A 611 -4.16 -29.26 -20.51
N ALA A 612 -5.18 -29.44 -19.67
CA ALA A 612 -5.02 -29.38 -18.21
C ALA A 612 -4.00 -30.40 -17.71
N LYS A 613 -4.02 -31.62 -18.25
CA LYS A 613 -3.06 -32.68 -17.89
C LYS A 613 -1.64 -32.28 -18.30
N GLU A 614 -1.46 -31.75 -19.50
CA GLU A 614 -0.18 -31.26 -20.01
C GLU A 614 0.38 -30.14 -19.09
N LEU A 615 -0.40 -29.09 -18.86
CA LEU A 615 0.03 -27.95 -18.04
C LEU A 615 0.38 -28.35 -16.59
N VAL A 616 -0.42 -29.24 -15.98
CA VAL A 616 -0.13 -29.77 -14.63
C VAL A 616 1.15 -30.61 -14.63
N GLN A 617 1.39 -31.41 -15.67
CA GLN A 617 2.61 -32.21 -15.79
C GLN A 617 3.84 -31.32 -15.96
N SER A 618 3.79 -30.34 -16.86
CA SER A 618 4.88 -29.37 -17.05
C SER A 618 5.14 -28.54 -15.80
N THR A 619 4.11 -28.17 -15.04
CA THR A 619 4.32 -27.50 -13.74
C THR A 619 5.07 -28.41 -12.77
N ARG A 620 4.72 -29.70 -12.68
CA ARG A 620 5.43 -30.63 -11.77
C ARG A 620 6.89 -30.81 -12.17
N GLU A 621 7.16 -30.90 -13.46
CA GLU A 621 8.52 -31.03 -13.99
C GLU A 621 9.37 -29.81 -13.65
N LEU A 622 8.86 -28.60 -13.93
CA LEU A 622 9.57 -27.35 -13.61
C LEU A 622 9.71 -27.13 -12.09
N LEU A 623 8.70 -27.45 -11.28
CA LEU A 623 8.82 -27.36 -9.83
C LEU A 623 9.87 -28.32 -9.28
N LYS A 624 9.96 -29.54 -9.85
CA LYS A 624 11.00 -30.49 -9.49
C LYS A 624 12.38 -29.97 -9.90
N GLU A 625 12.51 -29.41 -11.09
CA GLU A 625 13.75 -28.79 -11.56
C GLU A 625 14.18 -27.62 -10.67
N ILE A 626 13.23 -26.79 -10.22
CA ILE A 626 13.47 -25.72 -9.25
C ILE A 626 13.94 -26.31 -7.91
N GLU A 627 13.28 -27.33 -7.37
CA GLU A 627 13.71 -27.98 -6.11
C GLU A 627 15.12 -28.56 -6.21
N ASP A 628 15.42 -29.23 -7.32
CA ASP A 628 16.71 -29.91 -7.54
C ASP A 628 17.86 -28.89 -7.74
N ASN A 629 17.58 -27.70 -8.30
CA ASN A 629 18.57 -26.67 -8.61
C ASN A 629 18.53 -25.42 -7.69
N PHE A 630 17.65 -25.37 -6.69
CA PHE A 630 17.39 -24.14 -5.92
C PHE A 630 18.65 -23.56 -5.28
N ASP A 631 19.54 -24.41 -4.75
CA ASP A 631 20.79 -23.97 -4.11
C ASP A 631 21.76 -23.30 -5.08
N ALA A 632 21.83 -23.80 -6.31
CA ALA A 632 22.63 -23.18 -7.37
C ALA A 632 22.02 -21.83 -7.79
N LEU A 633 20.70 -21.78 -7.97
CA LEU A 633 19.99 -20.54 -8.30
C LEU A 633 20.15 -19.50 -7.18
N ARG A 634 20.08 -19.91 -5.91
CA ARG A 634 20.38 -19.01 -4.77
C ARG A 634 21.76 -18.39 -4.89
N ALA A 635 22.78 -19.20 -5.17
CA ALA A 635 24.14 -18.72 -5.32
C ALA A 635 24.28 -17.75 -6.51
N GLU A 636 23.67 -18.09 -7.65
CA GLU A 636 23.72 -17.30 -8.89
C GLU A 636 23.03 -15.94 -8.74
N TYR A 637 21.77 -15.92 -8.27
CA TYR A 637 21.02 -14.68 -8.05
C TYR A 637 21.69 -13.79 -6.99
N ARG A 638 22.22 -14.36 -5.90
CA ARG A 638 22.95 -13.58 -4.88
C ARG A 638 24.26 -13.01 -5.41
N ALA A 639 24.96 -13.74 -6.26
CA ALA A 639 26.19 -13.26 -6.89
C ALA A 639 25.93 -12.11 -7.88
N ALA A 640 24.81 -12.15 -8.60
CA ALA A 640 24.40 -11.11 -9.55
C ALA A 640 23.80 -9.86 -8.88
N LEU A 641 23.35 -9.95 -7.63
CA LEU A 641 22.66 -8.86 -6.93
C LEU A 641 23.41 -7.50 -6.99
N PRO A 642 24.74 -7.41 -6.77
CA PRO A 642 25.45 -6.14 -6.88
C PRO A 642 25.38 -5.51 -8.27
N GLU A 643 25.39 -6.31 -9.34
CA GLU A 643 25.28 -5.82 -10.71
C GLU A 643 23.85 -5.40 -11.06
N LEU A 644 22.86 -6.25 -10.72
CA LEU A 644 21.44 -6.01 -10.96
C LEU A 644 20.91 -4.73 -10.30
N THR A 645 21.60 -4.28 -9.26
CA THR A 645 21.19 -3.14 -8.43
C THR A 645 22.17 -1.99 -8.51
N SER A 646 23.18 -2.09 -9.37
CA SER A 646 24.12 -1.01 -9.59
C SER A 646 23.48 0.13 -10.39
N ARG A 647 23.86 1.37 -10.05
CA ARG A 647 23.52 2.55 -10.86
C ARG A 647 24.11 2.46 -12.26
N GLU A 648 25.26 1.80 -12.44
CA GLU A 648 25.90 1.65 -13.74
C GLU A 648 25.08 0.79 -14.70
N SER A 649 24.57 -0.36 -14.25
CA SER A 649 23.73 -1.23 -15.08
C SER A 649 22.42 -0.57 -15.45
N TRP A 650 21.76 0.11 -14.51
CA TRP A 650 20.55 0.88 -14.81
C TRP A 650 20.79 2.08 -15.73
N ARG A 651 21.92 2.77 -15.59
CA ARG A 651 22.32 3.85 -16.50
C ARG A 651 22.37 3.36 -17.96
N LYS A 652 22.91 2.15 -18.21
CA LYS A 652 22.93 1.56 -19.56
C LYS A 652 21.53 1.38 -20.14
N VAL A 653 20.54 1.05 -19.31
CA VAL A 653 19.14 0.95 -19.73
C VAL A 653 18.58 2.33 -20.04
N PHE A 654 18.79 3.32 -19.17
CA PHE A 654 18.24 4.67 -19.37
C PHE A 654 18.89 5.40 -20.55
N ASP A 655 20.21 5.27 -20.74
CA ASP A 655 20.95 5.89 -21.86
C ASP A 655 20.58 5.28 -23.22
N ALA A 656 20.02 4.08 -23.23
CA ALA A 656 19.61 3.38 -24.45
C ALA A 656 18.20 3.77 -24.94
N GLN A 657 17.46 4.59 -24.17
CA GLN A 657 16.06 4.94 -24.44
C GLN A 657 15.85 6.26 -25.17
#